data_AF-A0A7M1TCB4-F1
#
_entry.id   AF-A0A7M1TCB4-F1
#
_cell.length_a   1.000
_cell.length_b   1.000
_cell.length_c   1.000
_cell.angle_alpha   90.00
_cell.angle_beta   90.00
_cell.angle_gamma   90.00
#
_symmetry.space_group_name_H-M   'P 1'
#
loop_
_entity.id
_entity.type
_entity.pdbx_description
1 polymer ?
#
loop_
_entity_poly.entity_id
_entity_poly.type
_entity_poly.pdbx_seq_one_letter_code
_entity_poly.pdbx_strand_id
1 'polypeptide(L)'
;MFDSEAEIYEKNIFDKLNELNHGANLNDNEYRINLFANRDKLKGDETKEEFRKIFQKFNWTEEGNKILNDKERFLSSGIFFIPFHLLILKIQKGIQTALKKYFSEMPYEIIAELSLMKEFKKEYAAYSAMALKKLLALMRCGKYWSWDVIEKTEIKSPDSPIDNPQKIKLSERIDGIIQNGWERDIMVDKRTGELIEKRLFKSREQFSGLPVWMAGYVVYGRHSERETTDKYTSEQIRNLNVLELVKPNSLRNPIVEQVVREAILVTKDICNTFGQPDEIHIELARELKKNTEERQKIAEANQKNLEEKLRAKKILSELLNESFEHYNEDGNKINAPFTVKPNPNNPIDIEKFRIYKSCRELEFNKHEMKYEDDLWMEKLFRDGRKERIPTKEEIKKYILWMSQKCRSPYTGKIIPLSKLFDETCYEKEHILPRSRIKDDSMDNLVIAEAEINKAKGNRLAANFISESHGSCVYSGKTFTLLTYNEYVEHCKKTFKGKKLKNLLATEVPDNFIERQINETRYIGRKLSELLYPFAKEKEGIIFTTGSITSELKGKWGLNKVWKQLMIPRFERLQNLTGKTYITINEQDANDFDFNVPEIPDFDIKRIDHRHHALDALIIAATTREHIRYFNTLNAADTNEEWRKYHQTLCKGKIREFQFPWPGFTKEVKEKLSEVIVTFKSNNRVVNNPFNKYYKWVKKTDGKWEKEAVKQEPNPRWLAVRKSLFKEPQGIVWIKEKKEVKVKEAFQIQIERMQVEHDKEKEKNCRLRVRPICPSAYKRHNPENHRSNRHTS
;
A
#
# COMPACT_ATOMS: atom_id res chain seq x y z
N MET A 1 -6.66 -22.72 -33.25
CA MET A 1 -6.51 -22.64 -31.78
C MET A 1 -6.52 -21.18 -31.32
N PHE A 2 -5.42 -20.41 -31.31
CA PHE A 2 -5.45 -19.02 -30.80
C PHE A 2 -6.40 -18.05 -31.51
N ASP A 3 -6.65 -18.27 -32.81
CA ASP A 3 -7.60 -17.48 -33.58
C ASP A 3 -9.06 -17.96 -33.42
N SER A 4 -9.28 -19.19 -32.98
CA SER A 4 -10.57 -19.89 -33.00
C SER A 4 -11.25 -19.99 -31.64
N GLU A 5 -10.49 -19.92 -30.56
CA GLU A 5 -10.94 -20.07 -29.17
C GLU A 5 -10.63 -18.81 -28.37
N ALA A 6 -11.52 -18.41 -27.47
CA ALA A 6 -11.38 -17.29 -26.55
C ALA A 6 -10.52 -17.68 -25.34
N GLU A 7 -10.57 -18.94 -24.93
CA GLU A 7 -9.80 -19.50 -23.83
C GLU A 7 -9.10 -20.78 -24.26
N ILE A 8 -7.81 -20.85 -23.96
CA ILE A 8 -6.95 -21.96 -24.39
C ILE A 8 -6.36 -22.59 -23.15
N TYR A 9 -6.61 -23.87 -22.98
CA TYR A 9 -6.07 -24.67 -21.90
C TYR A 9 -4.77 -25.35 -22.33
N GLU A 10 -3.95 -25.73 -21.37
CA GLU A 10 -2.66 -26.38 -21.60
C GLU A 10 -2.83 -27.66 -22.42
N LYS A 11 -3.88 -28.44 -22.11
CA LYS A 11 -4.26 -29.64 -22.83
C LYS A 11 -4.52 -29.40 -24.33
N ASN A 12 -5.23 -28.33 -24.69
CA ASN A 12 -5.51 -27.98 -26.09
C ASN A 12 -4.21 -27.82 -26.91
N ILE A 13 -3.15 -27.30 -26.27
CA ILE A 13 -1.84 -27.15 -26.92
C ILE A 13 -1.15 -28.50 -27.08
N PHE A 14 -1.17 -29.36 -26.06
CA PHE A 14 -0.61 -30.71 -26.17
C PHE A 14 -1.30 -31.53 -27.24
N ASP A 15 -2.64 -31.51 -27.27
CA ASP A 15 -3.44 -32.17 -28.31
C ASP A 15 -3.01 -31.69 -29.71
N LYS A 16 -2.87 -30.36 -29.87
CA LYS A 16 -2.46 -29.79 -31.16
C LYS A 16 -1.02 -30.11 -31.54
N LEU A 17 -0.10 -30.18 -30.58
CA LEU A 17 1.28 -30.57 -30.81
C LEU A 17 1.40 -32.05 -31.17
N ASN A 18 0.60 -32.91 -30.53
CA ASN A 18 0.55 -34.34 -30.85
C ASN A 18 -0.06 -34.60 -32.24
N GLU A 19 -1.04 -33.79 -32.67
CA GLU A 19 -1.54 -33.81 -34.05
C GLU A 19 -0.46 -33.43 -35.08
N LEU A 20 0.39 -32.45 -34.75
CA LEU A 20 1.43 -31.92 -35.65
C LEU A 20 2.70 -32.78 -35.66
N ASN A 21 3.06 -33.38 -34.52
CA ASN A 21 4.19 -34.27 -34.36
C ASN A 21 3.68 -35.68 -34.08
N HIS A 22 3.50 -36.47 -35.15
CA HIS A 22 3.14 -37.88 -35.07
C HIS A 22 4.19 -38.68 -34.27
N GLY A 23 4.02 -38.77 -32.95
CA GLY A 23 4.87 -39.60 -32.06
C GLY A 23 5.32 -38.99 -30.73
N ALA A 24 4.94 -37.76 -30.38
CA ALA A 24 5.45 -37.10 -29.17
C ALA A 24 4.73 -37.47 -27.84
N ASN A 25 3.54 -38.09 -27.90
CA ASN A 25 2.71 -38.50 -26.73
C ASN A 25 2.74 -37.53 -25.54
N LEU A 26 2.70 -36.23 -25.81
CA LEU A 26 2.79 -35.19 -24.78
C LEU A 26 1.48 -35.17 -23.98
N ASN A 27 1.58 -35.18 -22.65
CA ASN A 27 0.44 -35.11 -21.75
C ASN A 27 0.70 -34.13 -20.58
N ASP A 28 -0.38 -33.65 -19.97
CA ASP A 28 -0.40 -32.66 -18.90
C ASP A 28 -0.10 -33.22 -17.49
N ASN A 29 0.12 -34.55 -17.39
CA ASN A 29 0.55 -35.20 -16.15
C ASN A 29 2.07 -35.26 -16.03
N GLU A 30 2.77 -35.49 -17.14
CA GLU A 30 4.23 -35.63 -17.20
C GLU A 30 4.94 -34.32 -17.59
N TYR A 31 4.27 -33.45 -18.36
CA TYR A 31 4.86 -32.22 -18.88
C TYR A 31 4.05 -30.98 -18.50
N ARG A 32 4.77 -29.87 -18.31
CA ARG A 32 4.19 -28.53 -18.10
C ARG A 32 4.78 -27.53 -19.09
N ILE A 33 3.93 -26.69 -19.64
CA ILE A 33 4.29 -25.58 -20.52
C ILE A 33 4.51 -24.35 -19.64
N ASN A 34 5.72 -23.79 -19.68
CA ASN A 34 6.11 -22.62 -18.87
C ASN A 34 5.15 -21.42 -18.98
N LEU A 35 4.41 -21.28 -20.09
CA LEU A 35 3.39 -20.23 -20.29
C LEU A 35 2.20 -20.34 -19.32
N PHE A 36 1.96 -21.51 -18.72
CA PHE A 36 0.87 -21.80 -17.77
C PHE A 36 1.34 -21.83 -16.29
N ALA A 37 2.62 -21.57 -16.01
CA ALA A 37 3.20 -21.71 -14.66
C ALA A 37 2.44 -20.96 -13.54
N ASN A 38 1.74 -19.86 -13.87
CA ASN A 38 0.90 -19.10 -12.94
C ASN A 38 -0.51 -18.83 -13.51
N ARG A 39 -0.95 -19.62 -14.49
CA ARG A 39 -2.20 -19.39 -15.23
C ARG A 39 -2.84 -20.70 -15.62
N ASP A 40 -4.10 -20.87 -15.26
CA ASP A 40 -4.87 -22.06 -15.66
C ASP A 40 -5.26 -22.04 -17.15
N LYS A 41 -5.32 -20.85 -17.75
CA LYS A 41 -5.72 -20.63 -19.14
C LYS A 41 -5.04 -19.42 -19.79
N LEU A 42 -4.89 -19.48 -21.11
CA LEU A 42 -4.45 -18.37 -21.94
C LEU A 42 -5.64 -17.73 -22.66
N LYS A 43 -5.57 -16.42 -22.92
CA LYS A 43 -6.55 -15.70 -23.73
C LYS A 43 -6.26 -15.92 -25.22
N GLY A 44 -7.26 -16.33 -25.98
CA GLY A 44 -7.26 -16.29 -27.44
C GLY A 44 -8.11 -15.12 -27.98
N ASP A 45 -8.67 -15.26 -29.18
CA ASP A 45 -9.44 -14.20 -29.84
C ASP A 45 -10.93 -14.24 -29.45
N GLU A 46 -11.25 -13.61 -28.31
CA GLU A 46 -12.61 -13.50 -27.78
C GLU A 46 -13.59 -12.80 -28.73
N THR A 47 -13.09 -11.87 -29.56
CA THR A 47 -13.93 -11.12 -30.50
C THR A 47 -14.33 -12.01 -31.68
N LYS A 48 -13.37 -12.72 -32.28
CA LYS A 48 -13.68 -13.62 -33.39
C LYS A 48 -14.56 -14.78 -32.98
N GLU A 49 -14.39 -15.33 -31.78
CA GLU A 49 -15.26 -16.41 -31.30
C GLU A 49 -16.72 -15.95 -31.20
N GLU A 50 -16.98 -14.82 -30.55
CA GLU A 50 -18.34 -14.29 -30.39
C GLU A 50 -18.98 -13.92 -31.73
N PHE A 51 -18.22 -13.35 -32.65
CA PHE A 51 -18.70 -13.09 -34.02
C PHE A 51 -19.04 -14.39 -34.75
N ARG A 52 -18.19 -15.43 -34.65
CA ARG A 52 -18.45 -16.74 -35.26
C ARG A 52 -19.68 -17.43 -34.68
N LYS A 53 -19.95 -17.32 -33.38
CA LYS A 53 -21.18 -17.84 -32.76
C LYS A 53 -22.44 -17.23 -33.39
N ILE A 54 -22.41 -15.91 -33.62
CA ILE A 54 -23.52 -15.21 -34.26
C ILE A 54 -23.63 -15.62 -35.73
N PHE A 55 -22.51 -15.71 -36.45
CA PHE A 55 -22.52 -16.18 -37.84
C PHE A 55 -23.05 -17.61 -37.98
N GLN A 56 -22.71 -18.50 -37.05
CA GLN A 56 -23.27 -19.85 -36.98
C GLN A 56 -24.78 -19.84 -36.73
N LYS A 57 -25.27 -18.98 -35.83
CA LYS A 57 -26.71 -18.83 -35.55
C LYS A 57 -27.53 -18.45 -36.80
N PHE A 58 -26.93 -17.69 -37.71
CA PHE A 58 -27.59 -17.21 -38.94
C PHE A 58 -27.16 -17.95 -40.22
N ASN A 59 -26.46 -19.10 -40.11
CA ASN A 59 -25.93 -19.86 -41.25
C ASN A 59 -25.07 -19.03 -42.23
N TRP A 60 -24.34 -18.03 -41.71
CA TRP A 60 -23.51 -17.09 -42.47
C TRP A 60 -22.02 -17.27 -42.17
N THR A 61 -21.59 -18.53 -42.01
CA THR A 61 -20.26 -18.88 -41.50
C THR A 61 -19.16 -18.73 -42.54
N GLU A 62 -19.41 -19.05 -43.81
CA GLU A 62 -18.38 -18.96 -44.86
C GLU A 62 -18.04 -17.51 -45.20
N GLU A 63 -19.06 -16.69 -45.48
CA GLU A 63 -18.92 -15.26 -45.74
C GLU A 63 -18.39 -14.52 -44.51
N GLY A 64 -18.93 -14.83 -43.33
CA GLY A 64 -18.46 -14.27 -42.06
C GLY A 64 -16.99 -14.59 -41.78
N ASN A 65 -16.54 -15.82 -42.06
CA ASN A 65 -15.12 -16.18 -41.88
C ASN A 65 -14.20 -15.53 -42.92
N LYS A 66 -14.64 -15.33 -44.16
CA LYS A 66 -13.88 -14.55 -45.17
C LYS A 66 -13.62 -13.14 -44.65
N ILE A 67 -14.61 -12.52 -44.03
CA ILE A 67 -14.50 -11.20 -43.42
C ILE A 67 -13.55 -11.18 -42.21
N LEU A 68 -13.65 -12.15 -41.30
CA LEU A 68 -12.79 -12.23 -40.12
C LEU A 68 -11.32 -12.55 -40.44
N ASN A 69 -11.05 -13.18 -41.59
CA ASN A 69 -9.71 -13.61 -42.00
C ASN A 69 -9.00 -12.64 -42.96
N ASP A 70 -9.72 -11.67 -43.53
CA ASP A 70 -9.12 -10.58 -44.30
C ASP A 70 -8.32 -9.65 -43.37
N LYS A 71 -6.99 -9.82 -43.36
CA LYS A 71 -6.08 -9.08 -42.47
C LYS A 71 -6.12 -7.57 -42.74
N GLU A 72 -6.28 -7.14 -43.98
CA GLU A 72 -6.30 -5.72 -44.31
C GLU A 72 -7.63 -5.12 -43.89
N ARG A 73 -8.78 -5.68 -44.28
CA ARG A 73 -10.08 -5.18 -43.80
C ARG A 73 -10.14 -5.24 -42.28
N PHE A 74 -9.85 -6.38 -41.66
CA PHE A 74 -9.97 -6.57 -40.20
C PHE A 74 -9.11 -5.59 -39.37
N LEU A 75 -7.90 -5.25 -39.83
CA LEU A 75 -6.97 -4.34 -39.12
C LEU A 75 -7.02 -2.87 -39.59
N SER A 76 -7.50 -2.58 -40.80
CA SER A 76 -7.60 -1.22 -41.36
C SER A 76 -8.97 -0.59 -41.16
N SER A 77 -10.05 -1.38 -41.16
CA SER A 77 -11.42 -0.85 -41.13
C SER A 77 -12.04 -0.74 -39.74
N GLY A 78 -11.23 -0.78 -38.68
CA GLY A 78 -11.73 -0.53 -37.33
C GLY A 78 -12.74 -1.57 -36.83
N ILE A 79 -12.87 -2.71 -37.49
CA ILE A 79 -13.75 -3.84 -37.14
C ILE A 79 -13.52 -4.32 -35.71
N PHE A 80 -12.25 -4.40 -35.31
CA PHE A 80 -11.86 -4.78 -33.96
C PHE A 80 -11.94 -3.62 -32.95
N PHE A 81 -11.88 -2.37 -33.41
CA PHE A 81 -11.72 -1.22 -32.53
C PHE A 81 -13.02 -0.44 -32.32
N ILE A 82 -13.77 -0.16 -33.37
CA ILE A 82 -14.94 0.72 -33.35
C ILE A 82 -16.17 -0.01 -32.78
N PRO A 83 -16.58 -1.20 -33.28
CA PRO A 83 -17.62 -2.00 -32.62
C PRO A 83 -17.24 -2.34 -31.17
N PHE A 84 -15.99 -2.75 -30.89
CA PHE A 84 -15.52 -3.05 -29.53
C PHE A 84 -15.58 -1.83 -28.58
N HIS A 85 -15.14 -0.63 -29.03
CA HIS A 85 -15.28 0.60 -28.23
C HIS A 85 -16.74 1.00 -28.02
N LEU A 86 -17.59 0.81 -29.04
CA LEU A 86 -19.00 1.17 -28.98
C LEU A 86 -19.81 0.16 -28.14
N LEU A 87 -19.41 -1.11 -28.15
CA LEU A 87 -19.92 -2.18 -27.28
C LEU A 87 -19.66 -1.84 -25.80
N ILE A 88 -18.47 -1.30 -25.49
CA ILE A 88 -18.14 -0.78 -24.14
C ILE A 88 -19.02 0.43 -23.74
N LEU A 89 -19.45 1.25 -24.70
CA LEU A 89 -20.20 2.49 -24.46
C LEU A 89 -21.74 2.34 -24.54
N LYS A 90 -22.27 1.15 -24.88
CA LYS A 90 -23.71 0.85 -25.03
C LYS A 90 -24.47 1.73 -26.02
N ILE A 91 -23.82 2.20 -27.08
CA ILE A 91 -24.50 3.02 -28.11
C ILE A 91 -24.96 2.10 -29.25
N GLN A 92 -26.08 1.39 -29.06
CA GLN A 92 -26.62 0.42 -30.04
C GLN A 92 -26.74 1.00 -31.46
N LYS A 93 -27.35 2.18 -31.60
CA LYS A 93 -27.44 2.87 -32.90
C LYS A 93 -26.07 3.18 -33.52
N GLY A 94 -25.09 3.52 -32.66
CA GLY A 94 -23.72 3.76 -33.08
C GLY A 94 -23.04 2.49 -33.59
N ILE A 95 -23.23 1.37 -32.89
CA ILE A 95 -22.70 0.04 -33.30
C ILE A 95 -23.28 -0.36 -34.65
N GLN A 96 -24.61 -0.27 -34.81
CA GLN A 96 -25.28 -0.64 -36.06
C GLN A 96 -24.82 0.24 -37.23
N THR A 97 -24.69 1.55 -37.01
CA THR A 97 -24.21 2.48 -38.04
C THR A 97 -22.76 2.19 -38.42
N ALA A 98 -21.90 1.88 -37.44
CA ALA A 98 -20.51 1.53 -37.69
C ALA A 98 -20.38 0.20 -38.44
N LEU A 99 -21.08 -0.85 -38.00
CA LEU A 99 -21.07 -2.15 -38.67
C LEU A 99 -21.57 -2.04 -40.11
N LYS A 100 -22.68 -1.33 -40.35
CA LYS A 100 -23.20 -1.11 -41.72
C LYS A 100 -22.24 -0.33 -42.60
N LYS A 101 -21.49 0.64 -42.04
CA LYS A 101 -20.51 1.44 -42.79
C LYS A 101 -19.30 0.62 -43.25
N TYR A 102 -18.80 -0.27 -42.38
CA TYR A 102 -17.59 -1.05 -42.67
C TYR A 102 -17.90 -2.41 -43.32
N PHE A 103 -19.13 -2.91 -43.17
CA PHE A 103 -19.61 -4.17 -43.72
C PHE A 103 -20.97 -3.98 -44.37
N SER A 104 -20.97 -3.33 -45.53
CA SER A 104 -22.17 -3.19 -46.35
C SER A 104 -22.78 -4.53 -46.76
N GLU A 105 -21.95 -5.57 -46.87
CA GLU A 105 -22.30 -6.93 -47.23
C GLU A 105 -22.92 -7.76 -46.10
N MET A 106 -22.91 -7.26 -44.85
CA MET A 106 -23.44 -8.00 -43.70
C MET A 106 -24.96 -7.79 -43.58
N PRO A 107 -25.77 -8.88 -43.48
CA PRO A 107 -27.20 -8.80 -43.27
C PRO A 107 -27.59 -7.95 -42.05
N TYR A 108 -28.71 -7.23 -42.15
CA TYR A 108 -29.17 -6.35 -41.07
C TYR A 108 -29.49 -7.11 -39.78
N GLU A 109 -29.99 -8.34 -39.90
CA GLU A 109 -30.32 -9.25 -38.80
C GLU A 109 -29.06 -9.60 -37.99
N ILE A 110 -27.94 -9.83 -38.67
CA ILE A 110 -26.64 -10.11 -38.05
C ILE A 110 -26.10 -8.84 -37.37
N ILE A 111 -26.22 -7.67 -38.03
CA ILE A 111 -25.83 -6.38 -37.45
C ILE A 111 -26.64 -6.06 -36.18
N ALA A 112 -27.94 -6.35 -36.20
CA ALA A 112 -28.83 -6.17 -35.06
C ALA A 112 -28.43 -7.08 -33.90
N GLU A 113 -28.16 -8.36 -34.16
CA GLU A 113 -27.72 -9.31 -33.13
C GLU A 113 -26.35 -8.94 -32.55
N LEU A 114 -25.39 -8.53 -33.39
CA LEU A 114 -24.07 -8.06 -32.94
C LEU A 114 -24.18 -6.82 -32.04
N SER A 115 -25.16 -5.96 -32.28
CA SER A 115 -25.42 -4.78 -31.44
C SER A 115 -25.98 -5.10 -30.05
N LEU A 116 -26.48 -6.33 -29.86
CA LEU A 116 -27.02 -6.85 -28.60
C LEU A 116 -26.00 -7.71 -27.83
N MET A 117 -24.79 -7.89 -28.37
CA MET A 117 -23.74 -8.70 -27.75
C MET A 117 -23.40 -8.22 -26.33
N LYS A 118 -23.05 -9.18 -25.47
CA LYS A 118 -22.60 -8.91 -24.10
C LYS A 118 -21.35 -8.03 -24.13
N GLU A 119 -21.29 -7.09 -23.20
CA GLU A 119 -20.15 -6.21 -23.04
C GLU A 119 -18.88 -7.01 -22.72
N PHE A 120 -17.81 -6.76 -23.48
CA PHE A 120 -16.47 -7.22 -23.13
C PHE A 120 -15.99 -6.51 -21.86
N LYS A 121 -15.04 -7.11 -21.14
CA LYS A 121 -14.47 -6.48 -19.96
C LYS A 121 -13.85 -5.13 -20.35
N LYS A 122 -14.14 -4.05 -19.60
CA LYS A 122 -13.58 -2.70 -19.82
C LYS A 122 -12.08 -2.64 -19.54
N GLU A 123 -11.30 -3.32 -20.37
CA GLU A 123 -9.84 -3.40 -20.28
C GLU A 123 -9.24 -2.85 -21.57
N TYR A 124 -8.41 -1.82 -21.44
CA TYR A 124 -7.60 -1.34 -22.56
C TYR A 124 -6.30 -2.14 -22.64
N ALA A 125 -5.84 -2.40 -23.86
CA ALA A 125 -4.51 -2.96 -24.08
C ALA A 125 -3.43 -2.02 -23.52
N ALA A 126 -2.31 -2.59 -23.05
CA ALA A 126 -1.18 -1.83 -22.53
C ALA A 126 -0.47 -0.98 -23.60
N TYR A 127 -0.62 -1.35 -24.87
CA TYR A 127 -0.03 -0.67 -26.02
C TYR A 127 -1.12 -0.10 -26.94
N SER A 128 -0.82 1.04 -27.56
CA SER A 128 -1.69 1.59 -28.61
C SER A 128 -1.69 0.70 -29.85
N ALA A 129 -2.73 0.80 -30.69
CA ALA A 129 -2.80 0.07 -31.95
C ALA A 129 -1.61 0.37 -32.87
N MET A 130 -1.14 1.62 -32.90
CA MET A 130 0.06 2.01 -33.65
C MET A 130 1.32 1.35 -33.10
N ALA A 131 1.46 1.29 -31.78
CA ALA A 131 2.60 0.63 -31.15
C ALA A 131 2.61 -0.87 -31.40
N LEU A 132 1.44 -1.52 -31.31
CA LEU A 132 1.29 -2.95 -31.62
C LEU A 132 1.65 -3.26 -33.07
N LYS A 133 1.22 -2.46 -34.05
CA LYS A 133 1.57 -2.67 -35.47
C LYS A 133 3.10 -2.69 -35.67
N LYS A 134 3.82 -1.75 -35.05
CA LYS A 134 5.29 -1.66 -35.12
C LYS A 134 5.98 -2.84 -34.44
N LEU A 135 5.54 -3.19 -33.23
CA LEU A 135 6.14 -4.30 -32.46
C LEU A 135 5.87 -5.65 -33.13
N LEU A 136 4.64 -5.89 -33.63
CA LEU A 136 4.27 -7.13 -34.29
C LEU A 136 5.04 -7.39 -35.59
N ALA A 137 5.57 -6.36 -36.26
CA ALA A 137 6.45 -6.53 -37.42
C ALA A 137 7.73 -7.32 -37.05
N LEU A 138 8.20 -7.21 -35.80
CA LEU A 138 9.40 -7.89 -35.30
C LEU A 138 9.09 -9.13 -34.45
N MET A 139 7.94 -9.14 -33.76
CA MET A 139 7.58 -10.26 -32.87
C MET A 139 7.06 -11.49 -33.62
N ARG A 140 6.53 -11.33 -34.83
CA ARG A 140 6.03 -12.47 -35.64
C ARG A 140 7.19 -13.35 -36.11
N CYS A 141 6.89 -14.63 -36.35
CA CYS A 141 7.85 -15.63 -36.81
C CYS A 141 7.28 -16.49 -37.94
N GLY A 142 8.17 -17.18 -38.66
CA GLY A 142 7.82 -18.10 -39.76
C GLY A 142 6.94 -17.45 -40.82
N LYS A 143 5.88 -18.15 -41.25
CA LYS A 143 4.93 -17.67 -42.28
C LYS A 143 4.17 -16.39 -41.94
N TYR A 144 4.22 -15.93 -40.70
CA TYR A 144 3.54 -14.70 -40.27
C TYR A 144 4.46 -13.48 -40.27
N TRP A 145 5.77 -13.67 -40.45
CA TRP A 145 6.76 -12.61 -40.56
C TRP A 145 7.01 -12.27 -42.04
N SER A 146 7.11 -10.98 -42.36
CA SER A 146 7.32 -10.50 -43.73
C SER A 146 8.13 -9.20 -43.70
N TRP A 147 9.19 -9.15 -44.51
CA TRP A 147 10.07 -7.99 -44.63
C TRP A 147 9.36 -6.79 -45.27
N ASP A 148 8.41 -7.02 -46.19
CA ASP A 148 7.62 -5.95 -46.82
C ASP A 148 6.86 -5.10 -45.78
N VAL A 149 6.43 -5.73 -44.68
CA VAL A 149 5.77 -5.03 -43.58
C VAL A 149 6.75 -4.11 -42.85
N ILE A 150 8.00 -4.54 -42.68
CA ILE A 150 9.07 -3.78 -42.03
C ILE A 150 9.43 -2.55 -42.89
N GLU A 151 9.58 -2.70 -44.20
CA GLU A 151 9.91 -1.60 -45.12
C GLU A 151 8.81 -0.52 -45.20
N LYS A 152 7.56 -0.93 -45.01
CA LYS A 152 6.40 -0.02 -44.97
C LYS A 152 6.17 0.60 -43.57
N THR A 153 6.87 0.14 -42.54
CA THR A 153 6.67 0.60 -41.17
C THR A 153 7.50 1.84 -40.87
N GLU A 154 6.83 2.98 -40.65
CA GLU A 154 7.49 4.21 -40.18
C GLU A 154 7.66 4.24 -38.66
N ILE A 155 8.86 4.57 -38.22
CA ILE A 155 9.19 4.82 -36.81
C ILE A 155 9.72 6.24 -36.61
N LYS A 156 9.68 6.72 -35.37
CA LYS A 156 10.43 7.93 -35.01
C LYS A 156 11.88 7.51 -34.81
N SER A 157 12.82 8.24 -35.36
CA SER A 157 14.23 8.01 -35.07
C SER A 157 14.46 8.17 -33.56
N PRO A 158 15.04 7.17 -32.88
CA PRO A 158 15.35 7.25 -31.45
C PRO A 158 16.23 8.45 -31.08
N ASP A 159 17.07 8.90 -32.02
CA ASP A 159 18.08 9.94 -31.79
C ASP A 159 17.56 11.36 -32.06
N SER A 160 16.28 11.48 -32.44
CA SER A 160 15.68 12.78 -32.74
C SER A 160 15.22 13.53 -31.49
N PRO A 161 15.36 14.88 -31.46
CA PRO A 161 14.80 15.71 -30.41
C PRO A 161 13.29 15.50 -30.23
N ILE A 162 12.82 15.52 -28.98
CA ILE A 162 11.42 15.27 -28.61
C ILE A 162 10.47 16.24 -29.31
N ASP A 163 10.88 17.50 -29.44
CA ASP A 163 10.05 18.58 -29.99
C ASP A 163 9.93 18.53 -31.52
N ASN A 164 10.86 17.84 -32.21
CA ASN A 164 10.82 17.68 -33.67
C ASN A 164 11.37 16.31 -34.11
N PRO A 165 10.55 15.25 -33.98
CA PRO A 165 11.00 13.88 -34.25
C PRO A 165 11.12 13.60 -35.74
N GLN A 166 12.32 13.23 -36.21
CA GLN A 166 12.51 12.72 -37.57
C GLN A 166 11.85 11.35 -37.71
N LYS A 167 11.18 11.12 -38.83
CA LYS A 167 10.63 9.81 -39.18
C LYS A 167 11.61 9.07 -40.07
N ILE A 168 11.84 7.80 -39.76
CA ILE A 168 12.66 6.88 -40.55
C ILE A 168 11.89 5.58 -40.78
N LYS A 169 12.29 4.81 -41.79
CA LYS A 169 11.73 3.47 -41.96
C LYS A 169 12.35 2.50 -40.96
N LEU A 170 11.56 1.53 -40.49
CA LEU A 170 12.07 0.50 -39.59
C LEU A 170 13.18 -0.32 -40.24
N SER A 171 13.11 -0.55 -41.56
CA SER A 171 14.16 -1.21 -42.33
C SER A 171 15.49 -0.45 -42.27
N GLU A 172 15.47 0.89 -42.41
CA GLU A 172 16.67 1.74 -42.34
C GLU A 172 17.35 1.63 -40.97
N ARG A 173 16.57 1.60 -39.88
CA ARG A 173 17.13 1.39 -38.53
C ARG A 173 17.74 0.00 -38.37
N ILE A 174 17.08 -1.04 -38.87
CA ILE A 174 17.59 -2.42 -38.80
C ILE A 174 18.89 -2.55 -39.60
N ASP A 175 18.92 -2.03 -40.83
CA ASP A 175 20.13 -2.05 -41.67
C ASP A 175 21.27 -1.27 -40.98
N GLY A 176 20.96 -0.14 -40.32
CA GLY A 176 21.92 0.59 -39.50
C GLY A 176 22.49 -0.22 -38.33
N ILE A 177 21.65 -0.99 -37.63
CA ILE A 177 22.08 -1.88 -36.53
C ILE A 177 22.95 -3.02 -37.07
N ILE A 178 22.63 -3.58 -38.24
CA ILE A 178 23.41 -4.65 -38.87
C ILE A 178 24.80 -4.14 -39.29
N GLN A 179 24.86 -2.94 -39.87
CA GLN A 179 26.11 -2.37 -40.39
C GLN A 179 27.02 -1.84 -39.28
N ASN A 180 26.46 -1.08 -38.34
CA ASN A 180 27.24 -0.35 -37.34
C ASN A 180 27.23 -1.01 -35.95
N GLY A 181 26.47 -2.08 -35.78
CA GLY A 181 26.19 -2.68 -34.47
C GLY A 181 25.19 -1.85 -33.66
N TRP A 182 24.94 -2.30 -32.42
CA TRP A 182 24.16 -1.52 -31.46
C TRP A 182 25.01 -0.40 -30.87
N GLU A 183 24.47 0.80 -30.76
CA GLU A 183 25.13 1.88 -30.02
C GLU A 183 25.31 1.48 -28.55
N ARG A 184 26.55 1.55 -28.05
CA ARG A 184 26.92 1.09 -26.69
C ARG A 184 26.16 1.81 -25.56
N ASP A 185 25.69 3.03 -25.79
CA ASP A 185 24.97 3.83 -24.79
C ASP A 185 23.49 3.44 -24.61
N ILE A 186 22.91 2.66 -25.55
CA ILE A 186 21.52 2.18 -25.46
C ILE A 186 21.37 1.07 -24.41
N MET A 187 22.48 0.39 -24.07
CA MET A 187 22.51 -0.71 -23.10
C MET A 187 22.61 -0.17 -21.66
N VAL A 188 21.59 0.57 -21.22
CA VAL A 188 21.52 1.18 -19.88
C VAL A 188 21.64 0.12 -18.77
N ASP A 189 21.20 -1.12 -19.05
CA ASP A 189 21.36 -2.28 -18.16
C ASP A 189 22.36 -3.28 -18.76
N LYS A 190 23.43 -3.57 -18.01
CA LYS A 190 24.53 -4.47 -18.39
C LYS A 190 24.00 -5.86 -18.80
N ARG A 191 23.00 -6.38 -18.08
CA ARG A 191 22.39 -7.69 -18.37
C ARG A 191 21.61 -7.68 -19.68
N THR A 192 20.83 -6.62 -19.92
CA THR A 192 20.07 -6.45 -21.16
C THR A 192 21.02 -6.33 -22.36
N GLY A 193 22.13 -5.61 -22.19
CA GLY A 193 23.18 -5.53 -23.20
C GLY A 193 23.81 -6.88 -23.54
N GLU A 194 24.23 -7.64 -22.53
CA GLU A 194 24.77 -9.00 -22.70
C GLU A 194 23.78 -9.93 -23.44
N LEU A 195 22.48 -9.80 -23.19
CA LEU A 195 21.45 -10.61 -23.88
C LEU A 195 21.27 -10.23 -25.35
N ILE A 196 21.40 -8.94 -25.68
CA ILE A 196 21.35 -8.44 -27.06
C ILE A 196 22.61 -8.90 -27.82
N GLU A 197 23.79 -8.77 -27.21
CA GLU A 197 25.06 -9.20 -27.79
C GLU A 197 25.08 -10.70 -28.12
N LYS A 198 24.55 -11.54 -27.22
CA LYS A 198 24.46 -13.00 -27.42
C LYS A 198 23.67 -13.40 -28.66
N ARG A 199 22.71 -12.59 -29.12
CA ARG A 199 21.84 -12.92 -30.27
C ARG A 199 22.45 -12.53 -31.62
N LEU A 200 23.58 -11.81 -31.63
CA LEU A 200 24.40 -11.47 -32.80
C LEU A 200 23.58 -10.99 -34.02
N PHE A 201 23.01 -9.78 -33.97
CA PHE A 201 22.19 -9.16 -35.03
C PHE A 201 23.00 -8.78 -36.29
N LYS A 202 23.33 -9.77 -37.13
CA LYS A 202 24.11 -9.65 -38.37
C LYS A 202 23.28 -9.85 -39.64
N SER A 203 22.07 -10.39 -39.54
CA SER A 203 21.19 -10.63 -40.68
C SER A 203 19.74 -10.19 -40.40
N ARG A 204 18.97 -10.00 -41.47
CA ARG A 204 17.59 -9.50 -41.42
C ARG A 204 16.64 -10.50 -40.75
N GLU A 205 16.89 -11.79 -40.93
CA GLU A 205 16.07 -12.90 -40.41
C GLU A 205 16.10 -12.96 -38.88
N GLN A 206 17.20 -12.49 -38.27
CA GLN A 206 17.38 -12.48 -36.81
C GLN A 206 16.49 -11.46 -36.10
N PHE A 207 15.88 -10.53 -36.85
CA PHE A 207 14.89 -9.59 -36.35
C PHE A 207 13.44 -10.16 -36.37
N SER A 208 13.29 -11.45 -36.67
CA SER A 208 12.03 -12.19 -36.53
C SER A 208 11.92 -12.84 -35.15
N GLY A 209 10.70 -12.97 -34.62
CA GLY A 209 10.44 -13.62 -33.33
C GLY A 209 11.11 -12.93 -32.14
N LEU A 210 11.20 -11.60 -32.15
CA LEU A 210 11.78 -10.87 -31.02
C LEU A 210 10.81 -10.82 -29.83
N PRO A 211 11.29 -11.00 -28.58
CA PRO A 211 10.47 -10.73 -27.40
C PRO A 211 10.12 -9.24 -27.33
N VAL A 212 9.02 -8.91 -26.64
CA VAL A 212 8.45 -7.54 -26.57
C VAL A 212 9.50 -6.49 -26.21
N TRP A 213 10.38 -6.80 -25.25
CA TRP A 213 11.40 -5.87 -24.79
C TRP A 213 12.45 -5.57 -25.86
N MET A 214 12.95 -6.59 -26.58
CA MET A 214 13.90 -6.41 -27.70
C MET A 214 13.26 -5.66 -28.86
N ALA A 215 12.01 -6.02 -29.22
CA ALA A 215 11.26 -5.32 -30.24
C ALA A 215 11.06 -3.83 -29.85
N GLY A 216 10.87 -3.55 -28.56
CA GLY A 216 10.84 -2.19 -28.01
C GLY A 216 12.13 -1.43 -28.29
N TYR A 217 13.29 -2.03 -28.00
CA TYR A 217 14.60 -1.42 -28.28
C TYR A 217 14.83 -1.14 -29.77
N VAL A 218 14.47 -2.06 -30.66
CA VAL A 218 14.62 -1.83 -32.11
C VAL A 218 13.72 -0.68 -32.60
N VAL A 219 12.46 -0.62 -32.14
CA VAL A 219 11.46 0.35 -32.61
C VAL A 219 11.60 1.73 -31.95
N TYR A 220 11.94 1.77 -30.67
CA TYR A 220 11.89 2.99 -29.85
C TYR A 220 13.24 3.38 -29.23
N GLY A 221 14.29 2.57 -29.39
CA GLY A 221 15.57 2.75 -28.69
C GLY A 221 15.52 2.44 -27.19
N ARG A 222 14.37 2.01 -26.66
CA ARG A 222 14.14 1.74 -25.24
C ARG A 222 12.93 0.82 -25.04
N HIS A 223 12.80 0.25 -23.84
CA HIS A 223 11.62 -0.52 -23.44
C HIS A 223 10.91 0.07 -22.21
N SER A 224 11.61 0.15 -21.07
CA SER A 224 11.03 0.57 -19.78
C SER A 224 11.92 1.56 -19.01
N GLU A 225 13.02 1.97 -19.63
CA GLU A 225 13.98 2.94 -19.11
C GLU A 225 13.38 4.35 -19.11
N ARG A 226 14.01 5.25 -18.35
CA ARG A 226 13.59 6.66 -18.27
C ARG A 226 13.69 7.33 -19.64
N GLU A 227 12.77 8.24 -19.91
CA GLU A 227 12.69 8.96 -21.19
C GLU A 227 13.81 9.98 -21.39
N THR A 228 14.32 10.55 -20.29
CA THR A 228 15.38 11.55 -20.30
C THR A 228 16.52 11.13 -19.37
N THR A 229 17.74 11.12 -19.92
CA THR A 229 18.98 10.97 -19.14
C THR A 229 19.62 12.32 -18.80
N ASP A 230 19.10 13.40 -19.38
CA ASP A 230 19.63 14.75 -19.23
C ASP A 230 19.38 15.29 -17.82
N LYS A 231 20.39 16.02 -17.34
CA LYS A 231 20.32 16.75 -16.08
C LYS A 231 19.86 18.17 -16.35
N TYR A 232 19.08 18.75 -15.43
CA TYR A 232 18.69 20.13 -15.57
C TYR A 232 19.90 21.05 -15.38
N THR A 233 19.93 22.17 -16.09
CA THR A 233 20.80 23.30 -15.74
C THR A 233 20.18 24.11 -14.60
N SER A 234 20.97 24.93 -13.92
CA SER A 234 20.46 25.83 -12.87
C SER A 234 19.35 26.77 -13.38
N GLU A 235 19.44 27.20 -14.64
CA GLU A 235 18.42 28.05 -15.27
C GLU A 235 17.11 27.29 -15.54
N GLN A 236 17.20 26.04 -16.01
CA GLN A 236 16.03 25.19 -16.21
C GLN A 236 15.31 24.91 -14.88
N ILE A 237 16.05 24.67 -13.79
CA ILE A 237 15.45 24.48 -12.45
C ILE A 237 14.68 25.72 -12.01
N ARG A 238 15.28 26.92 -12.18
CA ARG A 238 14.65 28.19 -11.78
C ARG A 238 13.32 28.41 -12.51
N ASN A 239 13.31 28.16 -13.81
CA ASN A 239 12.15 28.35 -14.68
C ASN A 239 11.18 27.15 -14.73
N LEU A 240 11.49 26.06 -14.01
CA LEU A 240 10.68 24.85 -14.04
C LEU A 240 9.26 25.09 -13.53
N ASN A 241 8.27 24.77 -14.36
CA ASN A 241 6.86 24.77 -13.99
C ASN A 241 6.43 23.40 -13.46
N VAL A 242 6.39 23.24 -12.14
CA VAL A 242 6.04 21.96 -11.49
C VAL A 242 4.62 21.50 -11.82
N LEU A 243 3.68 22.41 -12.12
CA LEU A 243 2.30 22.05 -12.48
C LEU A 243 2.19 21.43 -13.87
N GLU A 244 3.07 21.79 -14.79
CA GLU A 244 3.15 21.18 -16.11
C GLU A 244 3.84 19.82 -16.05
N LEU A 245 4.88 19.71 -15.21
CA LEU A 245 5.62 18.47 -15.00
C LEU A 245 4.75 17.39 -14.33
N VAL A 246 3.95 17.77 -13.33
CA VAL A 246 2.99 16.88 -12.66
C VAL A 246 1.59 17.44 -12.81
N LYS A 247 0.96 17.14 -13.95
CA LYS A 247 -0.39 17.62 -14.29
C LYS A 247 -1.43 17.14 -13.28
N PRO A 248 -2.45 17.96 -12.97
CA PRO A 248 -3.60 17.54 -12.18
C PRO A 248 -4.27 16.27 -12.72
N ASN A 249 -4.53 15.29 -11.85
CA ASN A 249 -5.11 13.99 -12.17
C ASN A 249 -4.24 13.10 -13.08
N SER A 250 -2.93 13.36 -13.14
CA SER A 250 -1.99 12.52 -13.89
C SER A 250 -1.71 11.19 -13.18
N LEU A 251 -1.83 11.15 -11.84
CA LEU A 251 -1.68 9.94 -11.05
C LEU A 251 -3.04 9.46 -10.52
N ARG A 252 -3.22 8.14 -10.41
CA ARG A 252 -4.47 7.53 -9.93
C ARG A 252 -4.81 7.91 -8.48
N ASN A 253 -3.80 8.20 -7.66
CA ASN A 253 -3.99 8.57 -6.25
C ASN A 253 -3.66 10.06 -6.06
N PRO A 254 -4.65 10.91 -5.72
CA PRO A 254 -4.45 12.35 -5.58
C PRO A 254 -3.50 12.71 -4.41
N ILE A 255 -3.42 11.87 -3.37
CA ILE A 255 -2.48 12.08 -2.25
C ILE A 255 -1.06 11.88 -2.74
N VAL A 256 -0.83 10.86 -3.58
CA VAL A 256 0.50 10.61 -4.17
C VAL A 256 0.88 11.76 -5.08
N GLU A 257 -0.05 12.25 -5.90
CA GLU A 257 0.19 13.42 -6.75
C GLU A 257 0.60 14.65 -5.93
N GLN A 258 -0.11 14.92 -4.83
CA GLN A 258 0.23 16.01 -3.91
C GLN A 258 1.64 15.81 -3.34
N VAL A 259 1.95 14.63 -2.81
CA VAL A 259 3.26 14.34 -2.20
C VAL A 259 4.39 14.48 -3.22
N VAL A 260 4.21 13.99 -4.44
CA VAL A 260 5.19 14.12 -5.52
C VAL A 260 5.41 15.60 -5.89
N ARG A 261 4.33 16.38 -5.99
CA ARG A 261 4.42 17.81 -6.31
C ARG A 261 5.16 18.59 -5.22
N GLU A 262 4.82 18.37 -3.96
CA GLU A 262 5.50 19.01 -2.82
C GLU A 262 6.98 18.61 -2.76
N ALA A 263 7.32 17.34 -3.01
CA ALA A 263 8.72 16.89 -3.06
C ALA A 263 9.53 17.60 -4.15
N ILE A 264 8.96 17.79 -5.34
CA ILE A 264 9.62 18.51 -6.44
C ILE A 264 9.76 20.00 -6.12
N LEU A 265 8.75 20.63 -5.51
CA LEU A 265 8.83 22.03 -5.08
C LEU A 265 9.96 22.23 -4.05
N VAL A 266 10.00 21.39 -3.02
CA VAL A 266 11.07 21.44 -2.01
C VAL A 266 12.44 21.21 -2.64
N THR A 267 12.57 20.24 -3.56
CA THR A 267 13.84 19.97 -4.26
C THR A 267 14.27 21.16 -5.12
N LYS A 268 13.33 21.79 -5.84
CA LYS A 268 13.56 23.00 -6.62
C LYS A 268 14.06 24.14 -5.73
N ASP A 269 13.42 24.37 -4.59
CA ASP A 269 13.80 25.44 -3.66
C ASP A 269 15.18 25.20 -3.03
N ILE A 270 15.49 23.95 -2.68
CA ILE A 270 16.83 23.54 -2.24
C ILE A 270 17.86 23.81 -3.33
N CYS A 271 17.59 23.39 -4.57
CA CYS A 271 18.52 23.59 -5.69
C CYS A 271 18.77 25.08 -5.99
N ASN A 272 17.75 25.92 -5.87
CA ASN A 272 17.88 27.36 -6.07
C ASN A 272 18.67 28.05 -4.95
N THR A 273 18.63 27.52 -3.73
CA THR A 273 19.25 28.14 -2.55
C THR A 273 20.68 27.63 -2.31
N PHE A 274 20.90 26.33 -2.44
CA PHE A 274 22.16 25.66 -2.08
C PHE A 274 22.91 25.07 -3.29
N GLY A 275 22.34 25.16 -4.48
CA GLY A 275 22.85 24.49 -5.68
C GLY A 275 22.36 23.05 -5.81
N GLN A 276 22.66 22.44 -6.96
CA GLN A 276 22.23 21.07 -7.24
C GLN A 276 22.94 20.05 -6.34
N PRO A 277 22.19 19.12 -5.72
CA PRO A 277 22.76 18.06 -4.89
C PRO A 277 23.47 17.00 -5.74
N ASP A 278 24.47 16.36 -5.16
CA ASP A 278 25.15 15.21 -5.79
C ASP A 278 24.23 13.98 -5.79
N GLU A 279 23.66 13.67 -4.63
CA GLU A 279 22.69 12.58 -4.42
C GLU A 279 21.40 13.09 -3.72
N ILE A 280 20.28 12.43 -3.99
CA ILE A 280 18.97 12.65 -3.37
C ILE A 280 18.49 11.33 -2.79
N HIS A 281 18.39 11.28 -1.46
CA HIS A 281 17.95 10.10 -0.73
C HIS A 281 16.46 10.21 -0.37
N ILE A 282 15.71 9.14 -0.58
CA ILE A 282 14.25 9.13 -0.46
C ILE A 282 13.78 7.95 0.37
N GLU A 283 13.02 8.21 1.43
CA GLU A 283 12.23 7.20 2.15
C GLU A 283 10.74 7.38 1.81
N LEU A 284 10.08 6.32 1.34
CA LEU A 284 8.65 6.34 1.06
C LEU A 284 7.86 5.76 2.22
N ALA A 285 6.86 6.51 2.68
CA ALA A 285 5.92 5.98 3.66
C ALA A 285 5.10 4.82 3.07
N ARG A 286 5.08 3.69 3.79
CA ARG A 286 4.40 2.44 3.40
C ARG A 286 2.91 2.59 3.16
N GLU A 287 2.28 3.63 3.73
CA GLU A 287 0.84 3.90 3.65
C GLU A 287 0.45 4.80 2.46
N LEU A 288 1.41 5.34 1.70
CA LEU A 288 1.13 6.31 0.64
C LEU A 288 0.18 5.78 -0.43
N LYS A 289 0.31 4.50 -0.79
CA LYS A 289 -0.56 3.86 -1.79
C LYS A 289 -1.96 3.56 -1.26
N LYS A 290 -2.11 3.41 0.06
CA LYS A 290 -3.35 2.92 0.67
C LYS A 290 -4.47 3.93 0.51
N ASN A 291 -5.64 3.46 0.10
CA ASN A 291 -6.82 4.31 0.00
C ASN A 291 -7.37 4.66 1.39
N THR A 292 -8.38 5.55 1.46
CA THR A 292 -8.95 6.00 2.73
C THR A 292 -9.51 4.84 3.57
N GLU A 293 -10.19 3.89 2.94
CA GLU A 293 -10.76 2.71 3.61
C GLU A 293 -9.69 1.77 4.17
N GLU A 294 -8.63 1.50 3.41
CA GLU A 294 -7.49 0.67 3.84
C GLU A 294 -6.76 1.33 5.02
N ARG A 295 -6.55 2.65 4.97
CA ARG A 295 -5.97 3.40 6.09
C ARG A 295 -6.86 3.36 7.32
N GLN A 296 -8.18 3.49 7.14
CA GLN A 296 -9.14 3.37 8.22
C GLN A 296 -9.08 1.97 8.86
N LYS A 297 -9.09 0.89 8.05
CA LYS A 297 -8.96 -0.48 8.55
C LYS A 297 -7.67 -0.69 9.33
N ILE A 298 -6.57 -0.09 8.88
CA ILE A 298 -5.28 -0.14 9.60
C ILE A 298 -5.33 0.65 10.90
N ALA A 299 -5.93 1.84 10.89
CA ALA A 299 -6.10 2.65 12.09
C ALA A 299 -6.96 1.92 13.12
N GLU A 300 -8.09 1.34 12.70
CA GLU A 300 -8.97 0.52 13.54
C GLU A 300 -8.25 -0.72 14.07
N ALA A 301 -7.45 -1.40 13.23
CA ALA A 301 -6.66 -2.55 13.68
C ALA A 301 -5.57 -2.14 14.68
N ASN A 302 -4.86 -1.03 14.43
CA ASN A 302 -3.85 -0.50 15.35
C ASN A 302 -4.47 -0.04 16.67
N GLN A 303 -5.67 0.56 16.64
CA GLN A 303 -6.42 0.94 17.82
C GLN A 303 -6.83 -0.28 18.63
N LYS A 304 -7.40 -1.32 17.99
CA LYS A 304 -7.71 -2.59 18.67
C LYS A 304 -6.48 -3.24 19.30
N ASN A 305 -5.36 -3.25 18.58
CA ASN A 305 -4.09 -3.77 19.10
C ASN A 305 -3.59 -2.95 20.31
N LEU A 306 -3.81 -1.62 20.30
CA LEU A 306 -3.49 -0.77 21.44
C LEU A 306 -4.40 -1.10 22.62
N GLU A 307 -5.72 -1.13 22.44
CA GLU A 307 -6.70 -1.49 23.48
C GLU A 307 -6.39 -2.85 24.11
N GLU A 308 -6.03 -3.85 23.30
CA GLU A 308 -5.63 -5.17 23.79
C GLU A 308 -4.34 -5.13 24.60
N LYS A 309 -3.33 -4.36 24.18
CA LYS A 309 -2.10 -4.14 24.96
C LYS A 309 -2.38 -3.44 26.28
N LEU A 310 -3.28 -2.45 26.31
CA LEU A 310 -3.67 -1.74 27.53
C LEU A 310 -4.36 -2.69 28.51
N ARG A 311 -5.31 -3.48 28.01
CA ARG A 311 -5.99 -4.51 28.79
C ARG A 311 -5.00 -5.53 29.35
N ALA A 312 -4.08 -6.02 28.52
CA ALA A 312 -3.03 -6.94 28.94
C ALA A 312 -2.12 -6.33 30.01
N LYS A 313 -1.73 -5.06 29.85
CA LYS A 313 -0.93 -4.32 30.82
C LYS A 313 -1.65 -4.21 32.17
N LYS A 314 -2.94 -3.84 32.17
CA LYS A 314 -3.77 -3.70 33.39
C LYS A 314 -3.88 -5.03 34.15
N ILE A 315 -4.22 -6.10 33.43
CA ILE A 315 -4.33 -7.45 34.03
C ILE A 315 -2.97 -7.90 34.59
N LEU A 316 -1.88 -7.69 33.84
CA LEU A 316 -0.55 -8.07 34.33
C LEU A 316 -0.10 -7.22 35.53
N SER A 317 -0.42 -5.93 35.58
CA SER A 317 -0.09 -5.11 36.74
C SER A 317 -0.89 -5.53 37.98
N GLU A 318 -2.18 -5.83 37.84
CA GLU A 318 -3.00 -6.39 38.93
C GLU A 318 -2.40 -7.72 39.41
N LEU A 319 -2.06 -8.63 38.48
CA LEU A 319 -1.44 -9.91 38.82
C LEU A 319 -0.08 -9.79 39.52
N LEU A 320 0.70 -8.75 39.24
CA LEU A 320 2.03 -8.58 39.81
C LEU A 320 2.03 -7.87 41.16
N ASN A 321 1.04 -7.00 41.41
CA ASN A 321 1.06 -6.10 42.56
C ASN A 321 -0.02 -6.43 43.61
N GLU A 322 -1.13 -7.07 43.25
CA GLU A 322 -2.17 -7.46 44.21
C GLU A 322 -1.85 -8.83 44.84
N SER A 323 -2.09 -8.96 46.15
CA SER A 323 -2.09 -10.24 46.85
C SER A 323 -3.41 -10.97 46.60
N PHE A 324 -3.35 -12.23 46.17
CA PHE A 324 -4.55 -13.02 45.90
C PHE A 324 -4.83 -13.98 47.05
N GLU A 325 -6.12 -14.17 47.38
CA GLU A 325 -6.56 -15.24 48.27
C GLU A 325 -6.33 -16.59 47.58
N HIS A 326 -5.48 -17.43 48.16
CA HIS A 326 -5.32 -18.80 47.72
C HIS A 326 -5.37 -19.77 48.89
N TYR A 327 -5.45 -21.06 48.58
CA TYR A 327 -5.42 -22.11 49.58
C TYR A 327 -4.03 -22.75 49.53
N ASN A 328 -3.43 -23.05 50.69
CA ASN A 328 -2.19 -23.84 50.74
C ASN A 328 -2.49 -25.32 50.39
N GLU A 329 -1.45 -26.17 50.32
CA GLU A 329 -1.60 -27.60 50.01
C GLU A 329 -2.48 -28.35 51.04
N ASP A 330 -2.66 -27.78 52.24
CA ASP A 330 -3.51 -28.30 53.32
C ASP A 330 -4.95 -27.74 53.31
N GLY A 331 -5.31 -26.91 52.32
CA GLY A 331 -6.66 -26.32 52.21
C GLY A 331 -6.92 -25.09 53.09
N ASN A 332 -5.89 -24.47 53.66
CA ASN A 332 -5.99 -23.26 54.47
C ASN A 332 -5.89 -21.99 53.61
N LYS A 333 -6.75 -20.99 53.87
CA LYS A 333 -6.71 -19.68 53.20
C LYS A 333 -5.44 -18.90 53.57
N ILE A 334 -4.66 -18.52 52.57
CA ILE A 334 -3.48 -17.66 52.68
C ILE A 334 -3.52 -16.54 51.64
N ASN A 335 -3.12 -15.34 52.05
CA ASN A 335 -2.96 -14.18 51.17
C ASN A 335 -1.47 -14.01 50.86
N ALA A 336 -1.06 -14.35 49.63
CA ALA A 336 0.30 -14.12 49.17
C ALA A 336 0.32 -13.29 47.89
N PRO A 337 1.33 -12.41 47.70
CA PRO A 337 1.60 -11.81 46.40
C PRO A 337 1.90 -12.93 45.38
N PHE A 338 1.59 -12.70 44.10
CA PHE A 338 1.91 -13.65 43.03
C PHE A 338 3.43 -13.86 42.96
N THR A 339 3.93 -14.85 43.69
CA THR A 339 5.30 -15.29 43.59
C THR A 339 5.39 -16.25 42.41
N VAL A 340 6.44 -16.11 41.59
CA VAL A 340 6.66 -16.81 40.31
C VAL A 340 6.84 -18.34 40.47
N LYS A 341 6.46 -18.92 41.62
CA LYS A 341 6.52 -20.37 41.87
C LYS A 341 5.24 -20.93 42.51
N PRO A 342 4.10 -21.01 41.81
CA PRO A 342 3.02 -21.96 42.12
C PRO A 342 3.22 -23.30 41.39
N ASN A 343 2.81 -24.38 42.06
CA ASN A 343 2.94 -25.76 41.60
C ASN A 343 2.09 -26.03 40.33
N PRO A 344 2.70 -26.38 39.18
CA PRO A 344 2.04 -26.50 37.88
C PRO A 344 1.05 -27.67 37.74
N ASN A 345 0.96 -28.55 38.75
CA ASN A 345 0.14 -29.75 38.68
C ASN A 345 -1.18 -29.66 39.46
N ASN A 346 -1.51 -28.50 40.08
CA ASN A 346 -2.72 -28.36 40.88
C ASN A 346 -3.94 -28.00 39.99
N PRO A 347 -4.95 -28.88 39.85
CA PRO A 347 -6.16 -28.64 39.04
C PRO A 347 -6.98 -27.43 39.52
N ILE A 348 -6.89 -27.12 40.81
CA ILE A 348 -7.67 -26.07 41.48
C ILE A 348 -7.24 -24.68 41.00
N ASP A 349 -5.95 -24.46 40.74
CA ASP A 349 -5.46 -23.14 40.29
C ASP A 349 -5.77 -22.88 38.82
N ILE A 350 -5.84 -23.94 38.00
CA ILE A 350 -6.30 -23.89 36.61
C ILE A 350 -7.80 -23.54 36.56
N GLU A 351 -8.60 -24.11 37.47
CA GLU A 351 -10.04 -23.90 37.55
C GLU A 351 -10.39 -22.52 38.14
N LYS A 352 -9.67 -22.06 39.17
CA LYS A 352 -9.76 -20.68 39.68
C LYS A 352 -9.46 -19.63 38.63
N PHE A 353 -8.43 -19.85 37.80
CA PHE A 353 -8.09 -18.93 36.72
C PHE A 353 -9.18 -18.88 35.64
N ARG A 354 -9.79 -20.03 35.36
CA ARG A 354 -10.91 -20.16 34.42
C ARG A 354 -12.19 -19.49 34.96
N ILE A 355 -12.43 -19.57 36.27
CA ILE A 355 -13.55 -18.91 36.97
C ILE A 355 -13.36 -17.40 37.02
N TYR A 356 -12.16 -16.90 37.38
CA TYR A 356 -11.83 -15.47 37.36
C TYR A 356 -12.06 -14.87 35.97
N LYS A 357 -11.68 -15.60 34.91
CA LYS A 357 -11.93 -15.23 33.53
C LYS A 357 -13.43 -15.19 33.17
N SER A 358 -14.20 -16.20 33.55
CA SER A 358 -15.64 -16.23 33.24
C SER A 358 -16.44 -15.18 34.01
N CYS A 359 -16.05 -14.88 35.25
CA CYS A 359 -16.69 -13.83 36.04
C CYS A 359 -16.43 -12.44 35.46
N ARG A 360 -15.20 -12.14 35.02
CA ARG A 360 -14.90 -10.83 34.43
C ARG A 360 -15.42 -10.65 33.01
N GLU A 361 -15.47 -11.69 32.17
CA GLU A 361 -16.07 -11.59 30.81
C GLU A 361 -17.55 -11.16 30.83
N LEU A 362 -18.28 -11.38 31.93
CA LEU A 362 -19.68 -10.98 32.11
C LEU A 362 -19.85 -9.50 32.49
N GLU A 363 -18.86 -8.87 33.11
CA GLU A 363 -18.91 -7.45 33.54
C GLU A 363 -18.48 -6.47 32.42
N PHE A 364 -17.79 -6.93 31.38
CA PHE A 364 -17.31 -6.09 30.27
C PHE A 364 -18.35 -5.85 29.15
N ASN A 365 -19.60 -5.55 29.51
CA ASN A 365 -20.61 -5.12 28.55
C ASN A 365 -20.45 -3.63 28.18
N LYS A 366 -19.74 -3.39 27.07
CA LYS A 366 -19.68 -2.27 26.10
C LYS A 366 -20.27 -0.85 26.34
N HIS A 367 -20.88 -0.46 27.46
CA HIS A 367 -21.54 0.86 27.58
C HIS A 367 -21.12 1.78 28.73
N GLU A 368 -20.24 1.36 29.65
CA GLU A 368 -19.85 2.22 30.81
C GLU A 368 -18.35 2.56 30.85
N MET A 369 -17.67 2.49 29.71
CA MET A 369 -16.22 2.58 29.60
C MET A 369 -15.70 4.03 29.43
N LYS A 370 -16.01 4.94 30.36
CA LYS A 370 -15.42 6.29 30.34
C LYS A 370 -15.03 6.89 31.69
N TYR A 371 -15.48 6.35 32.83
CA TYR A 371 -15.28 7.00 34.14
C TYR A 371 -14.34 6.25 35.11
N GLU A 372 -14.09 4.95 34.93
CA GLU A 372 -13.24 4.18 35.86
C GLU A 372 -11.77 3.96 35.41
N ASP A 373 -11.44 4.24 34.14
CA ASP A 373 -10.07 4.06 33.64
C ASP A 373 -9.08 5.14 34.16
N ASP A 374 -9.57 6.28 34.66
CA ASP A 374 -8.71 7.30 35.28
C ASP A 374 -8.30 6.91 36.72
N LEU A 375 -9.08 6.06 37.39
CA LEU A 375 -8.91 5.71 38.81
C LEU A 375 -7.85 4.63 39.07
N TRP A 376 -7.65 3.67 38.15
CA TRP A 376 -6.67 2.60 38.37
C TRP A 376 -5.22 3.11 38.26
N MET A 377 -4.96 4.05 37.35
CA MET A 377 -3.64 4.69 37.21
C MET A 377 -3.35 5.64 38.38
N GLU A 378 -4.34 6.35 38.92
CA GLU A 378 -4.13 7.16 40.12
C GLU A 378 -3.83 6.31 41.37
N LYS A 379 -4.39 5.10 41.48
CA LYS A 379 -4.04 4.17 42.57
C LYS A 379 -2.58 3.70 42.50
N LEU A 380 -2.06 3.41 41.31
CA LEU A 380 -0.66 3.00 41.06
C LEU A 380 0.40 4.01 41.54
N PHE A 381 0.06 5.30 41.64
CA PHE A 381 1.00 6.37 42.01
C PHE A 381 0.74 7.01 43.39
N ARG A 382 -0.35 6.65 44.09
CA ARG A 382 -0.71 7.24 45.40
C ARG A 382 0.02 6.62 46.60
N ASP A 383 0.36 5.33 46.57
CA ASP A 383 0.68 4.59 47.80
C ASP A 383 2.18 4.51 48.16
N GLY A 384 3.08 5.15 47.42
CA GLY A 384 4.53 5.13 47.74
C GLY A 384 5.19 3.75 47.70
N ARG A 385 4.46 2.70 47.31
CA ARG A 385 4.97 1.34 47.06
C ARG A 385 5.57 1.31 45.65
N LYS A 386 6.80 0.78 45.50
CA LYS A 386 7.42 0.53 44.19
C LYS A 386 6.68 -0.63 43.49
N GLU A 387 5.52 -0.36 42.93
CA GLU A 387 4.73 -1.33 42.17
C GLU A 387 5.43 -1.73 40.87
N ARG A 388 5.42 -3.02 40.53
CA ARG A 388 6.11 -3.57 39.35
C ARG A 388 5.27 -3.30 38.11
N ILE A 389 5.83 -2.56 37.15
CA ILE A 389 5.19 -2.32 35.85
C ILE A 389 5.60 -3.42 34.87
N PRO A 390 4.65 -4.14 34.22
CA PRO A 390 4.96 -5.15 33.22
C PRO A 390 5.76 -4.58 32.04
N THR A 391 6.81 -5.29 31.63
CA THR A 391 7.64 -4.91 30.49
C THR A 391 6.92 -5.14 29.15
N LYS A 392 7.38 -4.46 28.09
CA LYS A 392 6.84 -4.66 26.73
C LYS A 392 6.96 -6.12 26.25
N GLU A 393 7.96 -6.85 26.72
CA GLU A 393 8.16 -8.25 26.36
C GLU A 393 7.20 -9.18 27.10
N GLU A 394 6.96 -8.95 28.38
CA GLU A 394 5.97 -9.70 29.17
C GLU A 394 4.56 -9.51 28.61
N ILE A 395 4.20 -8.27 28.26
CA ILE A 395 2.91 -7.97 27.62
C ILE A 395 2.78 -8.75 26.29
N LYS A 396 3.84 -8.78 25.47
CA LYS A 396 3.84 -9.57 24.22
C LYS A 396 3.69 -11.07 24.48
N LYS A 397 4.41 -11.64 25.46
CA LYS A 397 4.29 -13.06 25.82
C LYS A 397 2.86 -13.39 26.26
N TYR A 398 2.26 -12.53 27.08
CA TYR A 398 0.88 -12.71 27.54
C TYR A 398 -0.15 -12.66 26.39
N ILE A 399 -0.03 -11.68 25.47
CA ILE A 399 -0.92 -11.60 24.30
C ILE A 399 -0.77 -12.84 23.42
N LEU A 400 0.46 -13.32 23.18
CA LEU A 400 0.69 -14.54 22.40
C LEU A 400 0.05 -15.76 23.09
N TRP A 401 0.29 -15.93 24.39
CA TRP A 401 -0.29 -17.00 25.21
C TRP A 401 -1.83 -17.01 25.15
N MET A 402 -2.46 -15.85 25.27
CA MET A 402 -3.91 -15.70 25.12
C MET A 402 -4.40 -16.05 23.71
N SER A 403 -3.68 -15.59 22.67
CA SER A 403 -4.01 -15.90 21.27
C SER A 403 -3.98 -17.40 20.96
N GLN A 404 -3.21 -18.17 21.72
CA GLN A 404 -3.04 -19.62 21.61
C GLN A 404 -4.03 -20.41 22.47
N LYS A 405 -5.02 -19.74 23.09
CA LYS A 405 -5.92 -20.35 24.09
C LYS A 405 -5.15 -21.06 25.20
N CYS A 406 -4.01 -20.48 25.60
CA CYS A 406 -3.16 -20.98 26.68
C CYS A 406 -2.54 -22.37 26.39
N ARG A 407 -2.39 -22.77 25.12
CA ARG A 407 -1.83 -24.08 24.74
C ARG A 407 -0.61 -23.95 23.84
N SER A 408 0.32 -24.88 23.98
CA SER A 408 1.48 -24.98 23.08
C SER A 408 1.04 -25.43 21.69
N PRO A 409 1.55 -24.81 20.62
CA PRO A 409 1.15 -25.15 19.25
C PRO A 409 1.68 -26.53 18.84
N TYR A 410 2.78 -27.00 19.44
CA TYR A 410 3.46 -28.25 19.08
C TYR A 410 3.04 -29.43 19.94
N THR A 411 2.82 -29.22 21.24
CA THR A 411 2.47 -30.29 22.18
C THR A 411 0.98 -30.34 22.51
N GLY A 412 0.22 -29.26 22.23
CA GLY A 412 -1.19 -29.14 22.63
C GLY A 412 -1.43 -29.03 24.14
N LYS A 413 -0.35 -29.12 24.96
CA LYS A 413 -0.40 -29.03 26.42
C LYS A 413 -0.72 -27.61 26.85
N ILE A 414 -1.36 -27.48 28.02
CA ILE A 414 -1.67 -26.19 28.62
C ILE A 414 -0.36 -25.56 29.10
N ILE A 415 -0.14 -24.30 28.74
CA ILE A 415 0.97 -23.48 29.22
C ILE A 415 0.47 -22.78 30.49
N PRO A 416 0.99 -23.10 31.68
CA PRO A 416 0.58 -22.43 32.91
C PRO A 416 1.15 -21.00 32.95
N LEU A 417 0.34 -20.04 33.38
CA LEU A 417 0.75 -18.62 33.44
C LEU A 417 1.97 -18.41 34.34
N SER A 418 2.12 -19.20 35.40
CA SER A 418 3.26 -19.13 36.32
C SER A 418 4.61 -19.35 35.65
N LYS A 419 4.67 -20.24 34.65
CA LYS A 419 5.91 -20.55 33.90
C LYS A 419 6.07 -19.73 32.64
N LEU A 420 5.05 -18.98 32.21
CA LEU A 420 5.07 -18.22 30.95
C LEU A 420 6.23 -17.22 30.89
N PHE A 421 6.57 -16.62 32.03
CA PHE A 421 7.62 -15.60 32.13
C PHE A 421 9.00 -16.21 32.40
N ASP A 422 9.09 -17.50 32.68
CA ASP A 422 10.36 -18.22 32.84
C ASP A 422 10.94 -18.59 31.46
N GLU A 423 12.04 -17.93 31.08
CA GLU A 423 12.71 -18.13 29.80
C GLU A 423 13.32 -19.52 29.63
N THR A 424 13.57 -20.24 30.73
CA THR A 424 14.05 -21.62 30.67
C THR A 424 12.95 -22.59 30.25
N CYS A 425 11.70 -22.26 30.55
CA CYS A 425 10.54 -23.09 30.26
C CYS A 425 9.88 -22.71 28.92
N TYR A 426 9.59 -21.42 28.71
CA TYR A 426 8.81 -20.95 27.56
C TYR A 426 9.43 -19.70 26.92
N GLU A 427 9.53 -19.73 25.60
CA GLU A 427 10.09 -18.64 24.82
C GLU A 427 9.25 -18.29 23.58
N LYS A 428 9.52 -17.13 23.00
CA LYS A 428 8.90 -16.69 21.76
C LYS A 428 9.57 -17.44 20.62
N GLU A 429 8.77 -18.16 19.84
CA GLU A 429 9.20 -18.95 18.71
C GLU A 429 8.72 -18.32 17.39
N HIS A 430 9.63 -18.26 16.42
CA HIS A 430 9.34 -17.81 15.06
C HIS A 430 8.88 -19.00 14.21
N ILE A 431 7.60 -19.00 13.83
CA ILE A 431 6.99 -20.08 13.04
C ILE A 431 7.78 -20.32 11.76
N LEU A 432 7.98 -19.24 11.00
CA LEU A 432 8.89 -19.16 9.87
C LEU A 432 10.25 -18.65 10.39
N PRO A 433 11.34 -19.41 10.22
CA PRO A 433 12.65 -19.05 10.74
C PRO A 433 13.10 -17.66 10.31
N ARG A 434 13.63 -16.89 11.27
CA ARG A 434 14.13 -15.52 11.04
C ARG A 434 15.27 -15.45 10.02
N SER A 435 16.03 -16.54 9.88
CA SER A 435 17.07 -16.73 8.86
C SER A 435 16.50 -16.76 7.43
N ARG A 436 15.26 -17.22 7.26
CA ARG A 436 14.60 -17.30 5.94
C ARG A 436 13.69 -16.11 5.68
N ILE A 437 12.91 -15.68 6.68
CA ILE A 437 12.03 -14.51 6.59
C ILE A 437 12.21 -13.66 7.84
N LYS A 438 12.60 -12.40 7.66
CA LYS A 438 12.65 -11.38 8.73
C LYS A 438 11.28 -10.81 9.06
N ASP A 439 10.38 -11.68 9.51
CA ASP A 439 9.05 -11.30 9.99
C ASP A 439 8.98 -11.46 11.51
N ASP A 440 9.20 -10.35 12.23
CA ASP A 440 9.03 -10.25 13.69
C ASP A 440 7.59 -9.84 14.07
N SER A 441 6.62 -9.95 13.14
CA SER A 441 5.22 -9.63 13.41
C SER A 441 4.56 -10.67 14.31
N MET A 442 3.49 -10.26 15.00
CA MET A 442 2.70 -11.15 15.86
C MET A 442 2.13 -12.35 15.11
N ASP A 443 1.97 -12.28 13.78
CA ASP A 443 1.48 -13.38 12.94
C ASP A 443 2.51 -14.50 12.77
N ASN A 444 3.80 -14.20 12.89
CA ASN A 444 4.90 -15.17 12.78
C ASN A 444 5.45 -15.61 14.14
N LEU A 445 4.88 -15.12 15.24
CA LEU A 445 5.32 -15.42 16.60
C LEU A 445 4.30 -16.29 17.34
N VAL A 446 4.79 -17.26 18.11
CA VAL A 446 4.02 -18.06 19.07
C VAL A 446 4.83 -18.28 20.34
N ILE A 447 4.20 -18.68 21.43
CA ILE A 447 4.88 -19.19 22.63
C ILE A 447 4.96 -20.71 22.53
N ALA A 448 6.16 -21.24 22.70
CA ALA A 448 6.45 -22.68 22.74
C ALA A 448 7.46 -22.99 23.85
N GLU A 449 7.56 -24.26 24.22
CA GLU A 449 8.57 -24.76 25.13
C GLU A 449 9.99 -24.46 24.59
N ALA A 450 10.87 -23.92 25.43
CA ALA A 450 12.21 -23.46 24.98
C ALA A 450 13.07 -24.61 24.41
N GLU A 451 12.95 -25.81 24.99
CA GLU A 451 13.65 -27.00 24.49
C GLU A 451 13.12 -27.42 23.10
N ILE A 452 11.82 -27.30 22.84
CA ILE A 452 11.20 -27.64 21.53
C ILE A 452 11.56 -26.61 20.47
N ASN A 453 11.55 -25.31 20.81
CA ASN A 453 11.96 -24.27 19.87
C ASN A 453 13.42 -24.44 19.44
N LYS A 454 14.32 -24.76 20.39
CA LYS A 454 15.72 -25.09 20.07
C LYS A 454 15.83 -26.36 19.19
N ALA A 455 15.00 -27.37 19.43
CA ALA A 455 14.96 -28.58 18.61
C ALA A 455 14.48 -28.33 17.17
N LYS A 456 13.51 -27.43 16.98
CA LYS A 456 13.01 -27.03 15.66
C LYS A 456 14.10 -26.35 14.82
N GLY A 457 14.84 -25.41 15.43
CA GLY A 457 15.91 -24.67 14.76
C GLY A 457 15.42 -23.90 13.53
N ASN A 458 16.12 -24.02 12.40
CA ASN A 458 15.82 -23.31 11.14
C ASN A 458 14.78 -24.03 10.24
N ARG A 459 13.99 -24.97 10.80
CA ARG A 459 12.93 -25.68 10.07
C ARG A 459 11.59 -24.96 10.16
N LEU A 460 10.72 -25.22 9.19
CA LEU A 460 9.31 -24.78 9.21
C LEU A 460 8.53 -25.62 10.22
N ALA A 461 7.51 -25.02 10.84
CA ALA A 461 6.69 -25.66 11.86
C ALA A 461 6.03 -26.97 11.37
N ALA A 462 5.42 -26.95 10.18
CA ALA A 462 4.79 -28.13 9.58
C ALA A 462 5.82 -29.25 9.28
N ASN A 463 6.96 -28.89 8.69
CA ASN A 463 8.02 -29.84 8.34
C ASN A 463 8.65 -30.46 9.60
N PHE A 464 8.86 -29.65 10.64
CA PHE A 464 9.35 -30.14 11.92
C PHE A 464 8.42 -31.19 12.52
N ILE A 465 7.10 -30.96 12.51
CA ILE A 465 6.13 -31.92 13.04
C ILE A 465 6.05 -33.18 12.16
N SER A 466 6.09 -33.06 10.83
CA SER A 466 6.07 -34.23 9.94
C SER A 466 7.31 -35.11 10.11
N GLU A 467 8.49 -34.51 10.29
CA GLU A 467 9.76 -35.22 10.48
C GLU A 467 9.90 -35.83 11.87
N SER A 468 9.25 -35.27 12.89
CA SER A 468 9.42 -35.72 14.28
C SER A 468 8.53 -36.92 14.65
N HIS A 469 7.61 -37.36 13.79
CA HIS A 469 6.77 -38.55 14.00
C HIS A 469 6.16 -38.68 15.42
N GLY A 470 5.76 -37.56 16.05
CA GLY A 470 5.14 -37.54 17.38
C GLY A 470 6.09 -37.47 18.59
N SER A 471 7.42 -37.43 18.40
CA SER A 471 8.36 -37.14 19.49
C SER A 471 9.65 -36.46 19.02
N CYS A 472 10.21 -35.56 19.82
CA CYS A 472 11.53 -34.99 19.54
C CYS A 472 12.48 -35.20 20.73
N VAL A 473 13.77 -35.32 20.43
CA VAL A 473 14.83 -35.43 21.44
C VAL A 473 15.70 -34.17 21.40
N TYR A 474 15.87 -33.53 22.55
CA TYR A 474 16.77 -32.40 22.69
C TYR A 474 17.49 -32.47 24.04
N SER A 475 18.82 -32.29 24.03
CA SER A 475 19.67 -32.37 25.23
C SER A 475 19.44 -33.65 26.08
N GLY A 476 19.21 -34.79 25.42
CA GLY A 476 19.00 -36.09 26.09
C GLY A 476 17.61 -36.32 26.69
N LYS A 477 16.65 -35.39 26.53
CA LYS A 477 15.25 -35.55 26.96
C LYS A 477 14.32 -35.74 25.75
N THR A 478 13.34 -36.63 25.90
CA THR A 478 12.31 -36.90 24.88
C THR A 478 11.02 -36.13 25.19
N PHE A 479 10.52 -35.38 24.23
CA PHE A 479 9.27 -34.62 24.31
C PHE A 479 8.23 -35.24 23.38
N THR A 480 7.01 -35.45 23.89
CA THR A 480 5.86 -35.87 23.08
C THR A 480 5.31 -34.68 22.30
N LEU A 481 5.24 -34.80 20.98
CA LEU A 481 4.67 -33.83 20.06
C LEU A 481 3.34 -34.35 19.51
N LEU A 482 2.49 -33.44 19.03
CA LEU A 482 1.29 -33.83 18.29
C LEU A 482 1.68 -34.53 16.99
N THR A 483 0.90 -35.54 16.58
CA THR A 483 1.01 -36.09 15.23
C THR A 483 0.61 -35.04 14.20
N TYR A 484 1.01 -35.20 12.94
CA TYR A 484 0.71 -34.21 11.90
C TYR A 484 -0.80 -33.92 11.77
N ASN A 485 -1.64 -34.96 11.83
CA ASN A 485 -3.10 -34.79 11.74
C ASN A 485 -3.66 -34.02 12.96
N GLU A 486 -3.24 -34.39 14.17
CA GLU A 486 -3.64 -33.70 15.40
C GLU A 486 -3.15 -32.25 15.45
N TYR A 487 -1.94 -32.00 14.97
CA TYR A 487 -1.37 -30.65 14.84
C TYR A 487 -2.18 -29.78 13.89
N VAL A 488 -2.58 -30.30 12.73
CA VAL A 488 -3.42 -29.58 11.76
C VAL A 488 -4.78 -29.23 12.35
N GLU A 489 -5.43 -30.17 13.04
CA GLU A 489 -6.71 -29.93 13.71
C GLU A 489 -6.58 -28.91 14.85
N HIS A 490 -5.56 -29.07 15.69
CA HIS A 490 -5.24 -28.13 16.77
C HIS A 490 -5.03 -26.72 16.21
N CYS A 491 -4.23 -26.60 15.14
CA CYS A 491 -3.94 -25.32 14.53
C CYS A 491 -5.20 -24.66 13.95
N LYS A 492 -6.04 -25.41 13.22
CA LYS A 492 -7.31 -24.89 12.65
C LYS A 492 -8.31 -24.46 13.73
N LYS A 493 -8.33 -25.12 14.89
CA LYS A 493 -9.20 -24.80 16.01
C LYS A 493 -8.73 -23.58 16.82
N THR A 494 -7.42 -23.39 16.90
CA THR A 494 -6.79 -22.37 17.76
C THR A 494 -6.48 -21.09 17.01
N PHE A 495 -5.92 -21.17 15.81
CA PHE A 495 -5.42 -20.04 15.03
C PHE A 495 -6.29 -19.72 13.82
N LYS A 496 -6.24 -18.45 13.37
CA LYS A 496 -6.96 -17.98 12.19
C LYS A 496 -6.05 -17.09 11.33
N GLY A 497 -6.45 -16.88 10.08
CA GLY A 497 -5.82 -15.92 9.18
C GLY A 497 -4.38 -16.29 8.80
N LYS A 498 -3.48 -15.30 8.87
CA LYS A 498 -2.10 -15.43 8.39
C LYS A 498 -1.25 -16.35 9.28
N LYS A 499 -1.43 -16.29 10.60
CA LYS A 499 -0.74 -17.16 11.55
C LYS A 499 -1.00 -18.66 11.27
N LEU A 500 -2.25 -19.03 10.99
CA LEU A 500 -2.61 -20.40 10.60
C LEU A 500 -1.90 -20.83 9.31
N LYS A 501 -1.86 -19.95 8.30
CA LYS A 501 -1.17 -20.24 7.04
C LYS A 501 0.33 -20.45 7.25
N ASN A 502 0.96 -19.64 8.10
CA ASN A 502 2.39 -19.78 8.41
C ASN A 502 2.69 -21.09 9.15
N LEU A 503 1.82 -21.50 10.10
CA LEU A 503 1.98 -22.74 10.87
C LEU A 503 1.86 -24.01 10.01
N LEU A 504 1.08 -23.93 8.94
CA LEU A 504 0.84 -25.04 7.99
C LEU A 504 1.66 -24.93 6.70
N ALA A 505 2.58 -23.96 6.61
CA ALA A 505 3.39 -23.75 5.43
C ALA A 505 4.46 -24.84 5.30
N THR A 506 4.48 -25.54 4.17
CA THR A 506 5.50 -26.54 3.80
C THR A 506 6.70 -25.91 3.08
N GLU A 507 6.47 -24.74 2.47
CA GLU A 507 7.48 -23.94 1.80
C GLU A 507 7.48 -22.51 2.33
N VAL A 508 8.63 -21.86 2.22
CA VAL A 508 8.80 -20.46 2.62
C VAL A 508 8.04 -19.60 1.61
N PRO A 509 7.04 -18.80 2.01
CA PRO A 509 6.36 -17.94 1.06
C PRO A 509 7.32 -16.86 0.53
N ASP A 510 7.64 -16.89 -0.77
CA ASP A 510 8.49 -15.88 -1.46
C ASP A 510 7.90 -14.45 -1.40
N ASN A 511 6.67 -14.32 -0.93
CA ASN A 511 5.83 -13.15 -1.05
C ASN A 511 5.99 -12.08 0.05
N PHE A 512 6.92 -12.18 0.99
CA PHE A 512 6.96 -11.20 2.10
C PHE A 512 7.95 -10.05 1.88
N ILE A 513 9.22 -10.36 1.59
CA ILE A 513 10.27 -9.35 1.38
C ILE A 513 10.03 -8.60 0.07
N GLU A 514 9.75 -9.34 -1.01
CA GLU A 514 9.45 -8.73 -2.30
C GLU A 514 8.19 -7.86 -2.23
N ARG A 515 7.18 -8.21 -1.45
CA ARG A 515 5.90 -7.48 -1.39
C ARG A 515 6.02 -6.12 -0.70
N GLN A 516 6.82 -6.02 0.38
CA GLN A 516 7.11 -4.72 1.00
C GLN A 516 7.90 -3.79 0.08
N ILE A 517 8.83 -4.35 -0.71
CA ILE A 517 9.61 -3.60 -1.72
C ILE A 517 8.74 -3.28 -2.97
N ASN A 518 7.75 -4.13 -3.30
CA ASN A 518 6.83 -3.97 -4.42
C ASN A 518 5.74 -2.90 -4.17
N GLU A 519 5.25 -2.77 -2.93
CA GLU A 519 4.01 -2.05 -2.64
C GLU A 519 4.06 -0.54 -2.96
N THR A 520 5.21 0.13 -2.83
CA THR A 520 5.41 1.55 -3.21
C THR A 520 6.25 1.74 -4.48
N ARG A 521 6.64 0.66 -5.17
CA ARG A 521 7.60 0.70 -6.30
C ARG A 521 7.19 1.62 -7.43
N TYR A 522 5.90 1.70 -7.77
CA TYR A 522 5.46 2.59 -8.85
C TYR A 522 5.63 4.08 -8.50
N ILE A 523 5.42 4.43 -7.22
CA ILE A 523 5.62 5.80 -6.70
C ILE A 523 7.11 6.10 -6.70
N GLY A 524 7.92 5.18 -6.16
CA GLY A 524 9.38 5.30 -6.19
C GLY A 524 9.91 5.46 -7.61
N ARG A 525 9.45 4.65 -8.56
CA ARG A 525 9.84 4.77 -9.97
C ARG A 525 9.49 6.14 -10.54
N LYS A 526 8.27 6.65 -10.28
CA LYS A 526 7.86 7.96 -10.81
C LYS A 526 8.60 9.13 -10.15
N LEU A 527 8.81 9.09 -8.83
CA LEU A 527 9.65 10.07 -8.13
C LEU A 527 11.08 10.04 -8.64
N SER A 528 11.62 8.84 -8.85
CA SER A 528 12.98 8.65 -9.36
C SER A 528 13.12 9.21 -10.77
N GLU A 529 12.12 9.01 -11.64
CA GLU A 529 12.06 9.62 -12.97
C GLU A 529 12.02 11.16 -12.89
N LEU A 530 11.22 11.72 -12.00
CA LEU A 530 11.01 13.18 -11.90
C LEU A 530 12.15 13.92 -11.19
N LEU A 531 12.80 13.29 -10.20
CA LEU A 531 13.87 13.90 -9.41
C LEU A 531 15.26 13.63 -9.99
N TYR A 532 15.41 12.62 -10.84
CA TYR A 532 16.70 12.29 -11.44
C TYR A 532 17.39 13.46 -12.15
N PRO A 533 16.70 14.33 -12.92
CA PRO A 533 17.33 15.48 -13.55
C PRO A 533 17.90 16.51 -12.56
N PHE A 534 17.48 16.50 -11.29
CA PHE A 534 17.95 17.44 -10.27
C PHE A 534 19.27 17.01 -9.61
N ALA A 535 19.56 15.71 -9.55
CA ALA A 535 20.78 15.17 -8.96
C ALA A 535 21.93 15.22 -9.98
N LYS A 536 23.16 15.56 -9.57
CA LYS A 536 24.31 15.59 -10.49
C LYS A 536 24.76 14.19 -10.90
N GLU A 537 24.79 13.24 -9.95
CA GLU A 537 25.31 11.91 -10.24
C GLU A 537 24.37 11.07 -11.11
N LYS A 538 24.96 10.16 -11.90
CA LYS A 538 24.23 9.19 -12.74
C LYS A 538 23.43 8.19 -11.90
N GLU A 539 23.89 7.88 -10.69
CA GLU A 539 23.18 7.04 -9.72
C GLU A 539 22.68 7.83 -8.52
N GLY A 540 22.49 9.15 -8.67
CA GLY A 540 22.21 10.06 -7.56
C GLY A 540 20.81 9.94 -6.93
N ILE A 541 20.01 8.90 -7.20
CA ILE A 541 18.72 8.69 -6.51
C ILE A 541 18.78 7.40 -5.71
N ILE A 542 18.72 7.52 -4.38
CA ILE A 542 18.85 6.39 -3.46
C ILE A 542 17.56 6.23 -2.67
N PHE A 543 17.03 5.00 -2.64
CA PHE A 543 15.86 4.67 -1.82
C PHE A 543 16.28 3.96 -0.54
N THR A 544 15.77 4.42 0.59
CA THR A 544 15.97 3.80 1.90
C THR A 544 14.66 3.23 2.45
N THR A 545 14.77 2.33 3.43
CA THR A 545 13.62 1.75 4.11
C THR A 545 13.53 2.27 5.55
N GLY A 546 12.30 2.45 6.03
CA GLY A 546 12.07 2.93 7.40
C GLY A 546 12.65 2.07 8.51
N SER A 547 12.92 0.78 8.25
CA SER A 547 13.64 -0.09 9.19
C SER A 547 15.10 0.33 9.35
N ILE A 548 15.79 0.65 8.26
CA ILE A 548 17.18 1.08 8.27
C ILE A 548 17.30 2.43 8.97
N THR A 549 16.44 3.39 8.63
CA THR A 549 16.47 4.73 9.22
C THR A 549 16.14 4.70 10.71
N SER A 550 15.19 3.84 11.14
CA SER A 550 14.87 3.64 12.56
C SER A 550 16.03 3.01 13.34
N GLU A 551 16.74 2.05 12.74
CA GLU A 551 17.90 1.43 13.39
C GLU A 551 19.06 2.42 13.53
N LEU A 552 19.39 3.15 12.46
CA LEU A 552 20.42 4.21 12.49
C LEU A 552 20.08 5.31 13.50
N LYS A 553 18.81 5.72 13.58
CA LYS A 553 18.32 6.68 14.59
C LYS A 553 18.67 6.26 16.01
N GLY A 554 18.47 4.98 16.32
CA GLY A 554 18.81 4.41 17.63
C GLY A 554 20.32 4.35 17.85
N LYS A 555 21.08 3.90 16.84
CA LYS A 555 22.53 3.73 16.92
C LYS A 555 23.29 5.05 17.03
N TRP A 556 22.85 6.10 16.36
CA TRP A 556 23.43 7.44 16.46
C TRP A 556 22.94 8.23 17.68
N GLY A 557 22.16 7.62 18.59
CA GLY A 557 21.71 8.28 19.83
C GLY A 557 20.70 9.42 19.62
N LEU A 558 20.12 9.55 18.42
CA LEU A 558 19.18 10.62 18.07
C LEU A 558 17.83 10.48 18.80
N ASN A 559 17.52 9.29 19.33
CA ASN A 559 16.38 9.11 20.23
C ASN A 559 16.53 9.94 21.51
N LYS A 560 17.74 10.03 22.08
CA LYS A 560 18.01 10.86 23.26
C LYS A 560 17.91 12.35 22.91
N VAL A 561 18.45 12.76 21.77
CA VAL A 561 18.34 14.14 21.26
C VAL A 561 16.88 14.56 21.08
N TRP A 562 16.06 13.68 20.47
CA TRP A 562 14.63 13.94 20.29
C TRP A 562 13.90 14.10 21.62
N LYS A 563 14.19 13.24 22.61
CA LYS A 563 13.63 13.38 23.96
C LYS A 563 13.99 14.73 24.58
N GLN A 564 15.24 15.17 24.47
CA GLN A 564 15.69 16.47 24.98
C GLN A 564 14.94 17.66 24.36
N LEU A 565 14.63 17.61 23.06
CA LEU A 565 13.86 18.65 22.39
C LEU A 565 12.40 18.73 22.86
N MET A 566 11.87 17.65 23.44
CA MET A 566 10.49 17.59 23.93
C MET A 566 10.34 18.05 25.39
N ILE A 567 11.42 18.10 26.18
CA ILE A 567 11.38 18.48 27.61
C ILE A 567 10.52 19.73 27.88
N PRO A 568 10.69 20.87 27.18
CA PRO A 568 9.98 22.09 27.52
C PRO A 568 8.45 21.96 27.41
N ARG A 569 7.97 21.05 26.56
CA ARG A 569 6.53 20.78 26.41
C ARG A 569 5.97 20.05 27.62
N PHE A 570 6.74 19.11 28.17
CA PHE A 570 6.34 18.34 29.34
C PHE A 570 6.47 19.16 30.62
N GLU A 571 7.52 19.98 30.76
CA GLU A 571 7.61 20.94 31.87
C GLU A 571 6.40 21.89 31.89
N ARG A 572 6.01 22.42 30.73
CA ARG A 572 4.79 23.23 30.62
C ARG A 572 3.53 22.44 31.00
N LEU A 573 3.45 21.16 30.66
CA LEU A 573 2.33 20.30 31.03
C LEU A 573 2.29 20.05 32.54
N GLN A 574 3.44 19.78 33.16
CA GLN A 574 3.58 19.63 34.62
C GLN A 574 3.10 20.90 35.35
N ASN A 575 3.47 22.09 34.86
CA ASN A 575 3.03 23.36 35.43
C ASN A 575 1.51 23.57 35.32
N LEU A 576 0.86 23.02 34.28
CA LEU A 576 -0.59 23.16 34.08
C LEU A 576 -1.41 22.16 34.90
N THR A 577 -0.93 20.93 35.08
CA THR A 577 -1.69 19.88 35.76
C THR A 577 -1.25 19.63 37.20
N GLY A 578 -0.08 20.13 37.60
CA GLY A 578 0.54 19.86 38.90
C GLY A 578 1.05 18.42 39.08
N LYS A 579 1.04 17.60 38.01
CA LYS A 579 1.51 16.20 38.03
C LYS A 579 2.93 16.09 37.44
N THR A 580 3.73 15.14 37.92
CA THR A 580 5.09 14.88 37.40
C THR A 580 5.05 13.90 36.22
N TYR A 581 5.46 14.37 35.04
CA TYR A 581 5.48 13.56 33.79
C TYR A 581 6.88 13.17 33.29
N ILE A 582 7.95 13.66 33.93
CA ILE A 582 9.34 13.39 33.54
C ILE A 582 9.95 12.49 34.60
N THR A 583 10.42 11.32 34.20
CA THR A 583 11.10 10.36 35.08
C THR A 583 12.54 10.23 34.63
N ILE A 584 13.49 10.47 35.54
CA ILE A 584 14.92 10.30 35.28
C ILE A 584 15.27 8.81 35.44
N ASN A 585 16.12 8.29 34.56
CA ASN A 585 16.60 6.92 34.68
C ASN A 585 17.56 6.81 35.87
N GLU A 586 17.33 5.82 36.75
CA GLU A 586 18.18 5.58 37.93
C GLU A 586 19.64 5.24 37.55
N GLN A 587 19.89 4.74 36.33
CA GLN A 587 21.22 4.29 35.86
C GLN A 587 22.00 5.34 35.05
N ASP A 588 21.31 6.30 34.44
CA ASP A 588 21.92 7.35 33.60
C ASP A 588 21.14 8.65 33.84
N ALA A 589 21.70 9.56 34.64
CA ALA A 589 21.07 10.84 34.96
C ALA A 589 20.80 11.71 33.72
N ASN A 590 21.46 11.43 32.59
CA ASN A 590 21.24 12.12 31.31
C ASN A 590 20.19 11.45 30.42
N ASP A 591 19.64 10.30 30.83
CA ASP A 591 18.53 9.63 30.17
C ASP A 591 17.26 9.77 31.02
N PHE A 592 16.18 10.17 30.37
CA PHE A 592 14.90 10.40 31.01
C PHE A 592 13.81 9.87 30.10
N ASP A 593 12.67 9.55 30.69
CA ASP A 593 11.49 9.11 29.98
C ASP A 593 10.29 9.99 30.30
N PHE A 594 9.36 10.04 29.35
CA PHE A 594 8.11 10.76 29.53
C PHE A 594 7.03 9.75 29.87
N ASN A 595 6.56 9.80 31.10
CA ASN A 595 5.44 8.99 31.55
C ASN A 595 4.19 9.85 31.51
N VAL A 596 3.25 9.54 30.60
CA VAL A 596 1.92 10.17 30.53
C VAL A 596 0.90 9.10 30.90
N PRO A 597 0.51 8.98 32.19
CA PRO A 597 -0.40 7.94 32.65
C PRO A 597 -1.72 7.91 31.88
N GLU A 598 -2.20 9.08 31.44
CA GLU A 598 -3.47 9.27 30.72
C GLU A 598 -3.44 8.68 29.29
N ILE A 599 -2.26 8.47 28.70
CA ILE A 599 -2.10 7.91 27.34
C ILE A 599 -1.04 6.80 27.37
N PRO A 600 -1.44 5.56 27.69
CA PRO A 600 -0.48 4.47 27.73
C PRO A 600 -0.05 4.05 26.30
N ASP A 601 1.27 3.90 26.09
CA ASP A 601 1.94 3.73 24.77
C ASP A 601 1.94 5.01 23.88
N PHE A 602 2.08 6.17 24.52
CA PHE A 602 2.24 7.48 23.86
C PHE A 602 3.46 7.54 22.90
N ASP A 603 3.21 7.80 21.61
CA ASP A 603 4.27 7.97 20.61
C ASP A 603 4.85 9.39 20.65
N ILE A 604 5.91 9.56 21.44
CA ILE A 604 6.67 10.82 21.59
C ILE A 604 7.16 11.35 20.23
N LYS A 605 7.35 10.50 19.21
CA LYS A 605 7.81 10.95 17.90
C LYS A 605 6.77 11.83 17.20
N ARG A 606 5.47 11.51 17.33
CA ARG A 606 4.41 12.09 16.48
C ARG A 606 3.78 13.36 17.01
N ILE A 607 4.08 13.74 18.26
CA ILE A 607 3.52 14.97 18.86
C ILE A 607 4.12 16.26 18.30
N ASP A 608 5.23 16.16 17.58
CA ASP A 608 5.94 17.30 17.01
C ASP A 608 6.37 16.98 15.57
N HIS A 609 5.95 17.79 14.60
CA HIS A 609 6.24 17.57 13.17
C HIS A 609 7.72 17.70 12.81
N ARG A 610 8.57 18.26 13.69
CA ARG A 610 10.04 18.30 13.46
C ARG A 610 10.66 16.91 13.31
N HIS A 611 9.96 15.84 13.70
CA HIS A 611 10.43 14.48 13.48
C HIS A 611 10.61 14.15 11.99
N HIS A 612 9.86 14.79 11.09
CA HIS A 612 10.05 14.64 9.64
C HIS A 612 11.41 15.19 9.19
N ALA A 613 11.84 16.33 9.75
CA ALA A 613 13.15 16.90 9.47
C ALA A 613 14.28 16.02 10.05
N LEU A 614 14.08 15.47 11.26
CA LEU A 614 15.00 14.51 11.85
C LEU A 614 15.13 13.24 11.01
N ASP A 615 14.01 12.67 10.55
CA ASP A 615 14.02 11.49 9.68
C ASP A 615 14.70 11.82 8.33
N ALA A 616 14.43 12.99 7.73
CA ALA A 616 15.07 13.46 6.50
C ALA A 616 16.59 13.62 6.63
N LEU A 617 17.07 14.13 7.78
CA LEU A 617 18.49 14.21 8.07
C LEU A 617 19.14 12.82 8.14
N ILE A 618 18.49 11.86 8.81
CA ILE A 618 18.99 10.49 8.92
C ILE A 618 19.08 9.86 7.53
N ILE A 619 18.05 10.07 6.71
CA ILE A 619 18.01 9.59 5.31
C ILE A 619 19.18 10.18 4.52
N ALA A 620 19.43 11.49 4.62
CA ALA A 620 20.55 12.16 3.96
C ALA A 620 21.93 11.62 4.43
N ALA A 621 22.08 11.35 5.73
CA ALA A 621 23.32 10.80 6.28
C ALA A 621 23.51 9.29 6.02
N THR A 622 22.50 8.60 5.50
CA THR A 622 22.56 7.16 5.24
C THR A 622 23.29 6.89 3.92
N THR A 623 24.48 6.30 3.97
CA THR A 623 25.27 5.96 2.76
C THR A 623 24.85 4.63 2.11
N ARG A 624 25.32 4.39 0.88
CA ARG A 624 25.11 3.11 0.15
C ARG A 624 25.64 1.90 0.92
N GLU A 625 26.75 2.06 1.64
CA GLU A 625 27.37 1.03 2.47
C GLU A 625 26.48 0.68 3.65
N HIS A 626 25.82 1.66 4.28
CA HIS A 626 24.83 1.38 5.33
C HIS A 626 23.70 0.53 4.78
N ILE A 627 23.17 0.88 3.61
CA ILE A 627 22.08 0.14 2.97
C ILE A 627 22.52 -1.29 2.62
N ARG A 628 23.70 -1.46 2.01
CA ARG A 628 24.29 -2.76 1.70
C ARG A 628 24.50 -3.58 2.97
N TYR A 629 25.10 -3.00 4.01
CA TYR A 629 25.33 -3.66 5.29
C TYR A 629 24.04 -4.17 5.91
N PHE A 630 22.99 -3.35 5.99
CA PHE A 630 21.71 -3.79 6.53
C PHE A 630 21.02 -4.83 5.63
N ASN A 631 21.16 -4.73 4.31
CA ASN A 631 20.63 -5.73 3.39
C ASN A 631 21.38 -7.07 3.48
N THR A 632 22.71 -7.07 3.64
CA THR A 632 23.53 -8.27 3.84
C THR A 632 23.29 -8.88 5.22
N LEU A 633 23.18 -8.07 6.27
CA LEU A 633 22.66 -8.52 7.57
C LEU A 633 21.25 -9.12 7.42
N ASN A 634 20.47 -8.65 6.45
CA ASN A 634 19.16 -9.18 6.11
C ASN A 634 19.17 -10.51 5.37
N ALA A 635 20.22 -10.82 4.62
CA ALA A 635 20.35 -11.97 3.74
C ALA A 635 21.37 -13.02 4.22
N ALA A 636 21.74 -12.99 5.51
CA ALA A 636 22.89 -13.68 6.09
C ALA A 636 23.18 -15.09 5.54
N ASP A 637 24.28 -15.23 4.80
CA ASP A 637 24.95 -16.53 4.56
C ASP A 637 26.48 -16.43 4.39
N THR A 638 27.05 -15.29 3.96
CA THR A 638 28.51 -15.16 3.79
C THR A 638 29.18 -14.30 4.87
N ASN A 639 30.04 -14.94 5.67
CA ASN A 639 30.74 -14.37 6.83
C ASN A 639 31.84 -13.34 6.44
N GLU A 640 32.19 -13.23 5.16
CA GLU A 640 33.36 -12.50 4.66
C GLU A 640 33.03 -11.06 4.20
N GLU A 641 31.96 -10.88 3.41
CA GLU A 641 31.50 -9.54 3.00
C GLU A 641 30.98 -8.72 4.20
N TRP A 642 30.35 -9.39 5.17
CA TRP A 642 29.91 -8.79 6.42
C TRP A 642 31.09 -8.15 7.19
N ARG A 643 32.24 -8.83 7.27
CA ARG A 643 33.43 -8.31 7.96
C ARG A 643 33.97 -7.06 7.27
N LYS A 644 33.99 -7.03 5.94
CA LYS A 644 34.50 -5.91 5.16
C LYS A 644 33.70 -4.63 5.40
N TYR A 645 32.36 -4.68 5.29
CA TYR A 645 31.52 -3.51 5.55
C TYR A 645 31.49 -3.11 7.04
N HIS A 646 31.56 -4.08 7.95
CA HIS A 646 31.58 -3.83 9.38
C HIS A 646 32.83 -3.04 9.82
N GLN A 647 34.01 -3.37 9.27
CA GLN A 647 35.27 -2.66 9.57
C GLN A 647 35.23 -1.19 9.12
N THR A 648 34.56 -0.88 8.01
CA THR A 648 34.44 0.50 7.52
C THR A 648 33.46 1.33 8.35
N LEU A 649 32.36 0.74 8.80
CA LEU A 649 31.23 1.48 9.40
C LEU A 649 31.25 1.54 10.95
N CYS A 650 32.02 0.69 11.63
CA CYS A 650 32.01 0.60 13.09
C CYS A 650 33.39 0.84 13.72
N LYS A 651 33.42 1.38 14.95
CA LYS A 651 34.65 1.49 15.76
C LYS A 651 34.76 0.32 16.73
N GLY A 652 35.61 -0.67 16.40
CA GLY A 652 36.16 -1.67 17.33
C GLY A 652 35.18 -2.70 17.94
N LYS A 653 34.11 -2.27 18.61
CA LYS A 653 33.08 -3.14 19.19
C LYS A 653 31.95 -3.40 18.18
N ILE A 654 31.39 -4.61 18.27
CA ILE A 654 30.21 -5.03 17.53
C ILE A 654 29.06 -4.03 17.84
N ARG A 655 28.65 -3.24 16.83
CA ARG A 655 27.47 -2.33 16.79
C ARG A 655 27.63 -0.87 17.24
N GLU A 656 28.85 -0.34 17.41
CA GLU A 656 29.08 1.11 17.54
C GLU A 656 29.34 1.73 16.15
N PHE A 657 28.27 2.22 15.50
CA PHE A 657 28.38 2.92 14.22
C PHE A 657 29.16 4.23 14.38
N GLN A 658 29.99 4.54 13.39
CA GLN A 658 30.61 5.84 13.30
C GLN A 658 29.54 6.92 13.11
N PHE A 659 29.71 8.05 13.80
CA PHE A 659 28.88 9.22 13.56
C PHE A 659 29.18 9.76 12.15
N PRO A 660 28.18 10.31 11.45
CA PRO A 660 28.38 10.91 10.13
C PRO A 660 29.50 11.98 10.12
N TRP A 661 29.58 12.79 11.18
CA TRP A 661 30.66 13.74 11.42
C TRP A 661 30.88 13.98 12.93
N PRO A 662 32.04 14.54 13.34
CA PRO A 662 32.28 14.91 14.73
C PRO A 662 31.23 15.89 15.26
N GLY A 663 30.69 15.67 16.46
CA GLY A 663 29.70 16.58 17.05
C GLY A 663 28.27 16.45 16.48
N PHE A 664 28.01 15.47 15.61
CA PHE A 664 26.72 15.23 14.94
C PHE A 664 25.50 15.43 15.85
N THR A 665 25.43 14.75 16.99
CA THR A 665 24.25 14.81 17.87
C THR A 665 23.98 16.20 18.45
N LYS A 666 25.03 17.00 18.71
CA LYS A 666 24.92 18.35 19.23
C LYS A 666 24.39 19.31 18.17
N GLU A 667 24.99 19.29 16.98
CA GLU A 667 24.56 20.15 15.87
C GLU A 667 23.13 19.85 15.44
N VAL A 668 22.74 18.57 15.43
CA VAL A 668 21.37 18.16 15.11
C VAL A 668 20.37 18.72 16.11
N LYS A 669 20.71 18.73 17.41
CA LYS A 669 19.86 19.34 18.43
C LYS A 669 19.67 20.83 18.19
N GLU A 670 20.77 21.56 17.96
CA GLU A 670 20.76 23.00 17.71
C GLU A 670 19.93 23.34 16.47
N LYS A 671 20.18 22.67 15.34
CA LYS A 671 19.45 22.94 14.10
C LYS A 671 17.99 22.53 14.16
N LEU A 672 17.63 21.43 14.80
CA LEU A 672 16.22 21.07 15.00
C LEU A 672 15.48 22.03 15.94
N SER A 673 16.20 22.72 16.84
CA SER A 673 15.60 23.74 17.69
C SER A 673 15.25 25.03 16.93
N GLU A 674 16.00 25.34 15.86
CA GLU A 674 15.74 26.48 14.96
C GLU A 674 14.58 26.22 13.98
N VAL A 675 14.17 24.97 13.77
CA VAL A 675 13.11 24.62 12.79
C VAL A 675 11.74 25.13 13.24
N ILE A 676 11.15 25.99 12.41
CA ILE A 676 9.79 26.51 12.60
C ILE A 676 8.78 25.56 11.92
N VAL A 677 7.81 25.08 12.70
CA VAL A 677 6.70 24.25 12.19
C VAL A 677 5.49 25.13 11.91
N THR A 678 5.10 25.24 10.64
CA THR A 678 3.85 25.90 10.25
C THR A 678 2.74 24.90 10.03
N PHE A 679 1.59 25.10 10.67
CA PHE A 679 0.39 24.31 10.43
C PHE A 679 -0.48 24.99 9.38
N LYS A 680 -0.87 24.25 8.34
CA LYS A 680 -1.85 24.73 7.36
C LYS A 680 -3.18 24.96 8.06
N SER A 681 -3.67 26.21 8.07
CA SER A 681 -5.00 26.51 8.59
C SER A 681 -6.06 25.99 7.62
N ASN A 682 -6.69 24.87 7.97
CA ASN A 682 -7.78 24.28 7.18
C ASN A 682 -9.13 25.01 7.39
N ASN A 683 -9.12 26.20 8.01
CA ASN A 683 -10.32 26.91 8.46
C ASN A 683 -11.00 27.75 7.37
N ARG A 684 -10.36 27.94 6.20
CA ARG A 684 -11.01 28.65 5.10
C ARG A 684 -11.99 27.73 4.37
N VAL A 685 -13.23 27.71 4.87
CA VAL A 685 -14.42 27.23 4.12
C VAL A 685 -14.55 28.00 2.80
N VAL A 686 -14.03 29.24 2.80
CA VAL A 686 -14.16 30.20 1.73
C VAL A 686 -12.79 30.81 1.38
N ASN A 687 -12.45 30.86 0.10
CA ASN A 687 -11.24 31.49 -0.43
C ASN A 687 -11.59 32.54 -1.49
N ASN A 688 -10.64 33.40 -1.84
CA ASN A 688 -10.77 34.23 -3.05
C ASN A 688 -10.81 33.31 -4.28
N PRO A 689 -11.75 33.53 -5.22
CA PRO A 689 -11.85 32.72 -6.43
C PRO A 689 -10.60 32.88 -7.29
N PHE A 690 -10.05 31.76 -7.76
CA PHE A 690 -8.97 31.75 -8.74
C PHE A 690 -9.57 31.37 -10.10
N ASN A 691 -10.22 32.33 -10.75
CA ASN A 691 -10.99 32.05 -11.94
C ASN A 691 -10.26 32.58 -13.17
N LYS A 692 -9.49 31.70 -13.82
CA LYS A 692 -9.20 31.83 -15.25
C LYS A 692 -10.35 31.14 -15.99
N TYR A 693 -10.96 31.81 -16.95
CA TYR A 693 -12.01 31.23 -17.78
C TYR A 693 -11.74 31.54 -19.24
N TYR A 694 -12.17 30.64 -20.12
CA TYR A 694 -12.01 30.84 -21.55
C TYR A 694 -13.11 31.77 -22.07
N LYS A 695 -12.73 32.90 -22.65
CA LYS A 695 -13.63 33.84 -23.33
C LYS A 695 -13.14 34.07 -24.76
N TRP A 696 -14.06 34.27 -25.68
CA TRP A 696 -13.71 34.79 -27.00
C TRP A 696 -13.26 36.24 -26.86
N VAL A 697 -12.00 36.52 -27.18
CA VAL A 697 -11.40 37.84 -27.19
C VAL A 697 -11.12 38.22 -28.64
N LYS A 698 -11.52 39.44 -29.02
CA LYS A 698 -11.27 39.97 -30.35
C LYS A 698 -9.84 40.51 -30.39
N LYS A 699 -8.98 39.93 -31.22
CA LYS A 699 -7.62 40.45 -31.43
C LYS A 699 -7.64 41.75 -32.24
N THR A 700 -6.52 42.46 -32.22
CA THR A 700 -6.28 43.69 -32.99
C THR A 700 -6.66 43.55 -34.47
N ASP A 701 -6.54 42.35 -35.00
CA ASP A 701 -6.76 42.00 -36.40
C ASP A 701 -8.24 41.67 -36.72
N GLY A 702 -9.13 41.86 -35.74
CA GLY A 702 -10.58 41.67 -35.88
C GLY A 702 -11.10 40.23 -35.72
N LYS A 703 -10.20 39.23 -35.64
CA LYS A 703 -10.54 37.82 -35.43
C LYS A 703 -10.82 37.52 -33.96
N TRP A 704 -11.80 36.64 -33.70
CA TRP A 704 -12.14 36.17 -32.37
C TRP A 704 -11.37 34.88 -32.06
N GLU A 705 -10.61 34.88 -30.97
CA GLU A 705 -9.93 33.69 -30.47
C GLU A 705 -10.32 33.40 -29.03
N LYS A 706 -10.38 32.11 -28.68
CA LYS A 706 -10.78 31.66 -27.35
C LYS A 706 -9.55 31.64 -26.44
N GLU A 707 -9.37 32.69 -25.64
CA GLU A 707 -8.24 32.85 -24.73
C GLU A 707 -8.65 32.67 -23.26
N ALA A 708 -7.71 32.19 -22.44
CA ALA A 708 -7.88 32.03 -21.00
C ALA A 708 -7.68 33.38 -20.29
N VAL A 709 -8.79 34.08 -20.02
CA VAL A 709 -8.78 35.41 -19.38
C VAL A 709 -8.89 35.25 -17.86
N LYS A 710 -8.10 36.06 -17.13
CA LYS A 710 -8.20 36.14 -15.66
C LYS A 710 -9.42 36.99 -15.30
N GLN A 711 -10.32 36.44 -14.50
CA GLN A 711 -11.49 37.18 -13.99
C GLN A 711 -11.04 38.30 -13.06
N GLU A 712 -11.64 39.49 -13.20
CA GLU A 712 -11.38 40.58 -12.25
C GLU A 712 -11.90 40.22 -10.85
N PRO A 713 -11.09 40.42 -9.80
CA PRO A 713 -11.46 40.02 -8.46
C PRO A 713 -12.57 40.93 -7.91
N ASN A 714 -13.77 40.38 -7.71
CA ASN A 714 -14.84 41.04 -6.97
C ASN A 714 -14.75 40.67 -5.48
N PRO A 715 -14.70 41.64 -4.55
CA PRO A 715 -14.65 41.37 -3.10
C PRO A 715 -15.82 40.52 -2.57
N ARG A 716 -16.95 40.50 -3.27
CA ARG A 716 -18.14 39.70 -2.91
C ARG A 716 -18.06 38.25 -3.38
N TRP A 717 -17.13 37.89 -4.27
CA TRP A 717 -17.01 36.53 -4.78
C TRP A 717 -16.05 35.71 -3.96
N LEU A 718 -16.54 34.55 -3.56
CA LEU A 718 -15.97 33.74 -2.51
C LEU A 718 -16.12 32.28 -2.94
N ALA A 719 -14.99 31.62 -3.20
CA ALA A 719 -14.95 30.22 -3.63
C ALA A 719 -15.10 29.31 -2.40
N VAL A 720 -16.20 28.58 -2.34
CA VAL A 720 -16.51 27.66 -1.25
C VAL A 720 -15.83 26.30 -1.52
N ARG A 721 -14.98 25.84 -0.58
CA ARG A 721 -14.14 24.63 -0.71
C ARG A 721 -14.76 23.36 -0.12
N LYS A 722 -15.84 23.49 0.64
CA LYS A 722 -16.59 22.38 1.26
C LYS A 722 -18.06 22.54 0.91
N SER A 723 -18.77 21.44 0.68
CA SER A 723 -20.23 21.52 0.59
C SER A 723 -20.76 22.21 1.86
N LEU A 724 -21.50 23.30 1.70
CA LEU A 724 -22.21 23.95 2.81
C LEU A 724 -23.33 23.06 3.37
N PHE A 725 -23.64 21.99 2.65
CA PHE A 725 -24.67 21.02 2.99
C PHE A 725 -24.02 19.65 3.18
N LYS A 726 -24.15 19.11 4.38
CA LYS A 726 -23.70 17.76 4.71
C LYS A 726 -24.94 16.87 4.67
N GLU A 727 -25.33 16.45 3.47
CA GLU A 727 -26.58 15.73 3.19
C GLU A 727 -27.84 16.58 3.51
N PRO A 728 -28.99 16.36 2.84
CA PRO A 728 -30.23 17.03 3.22
C PRO A 728 -30.64 16.56 4.63
N GLN A 729 -30.43 17.40 5.65
CA GLN A 729 -30.79 17.11 7.05
C GLN A 729 -32.29 17.28 7.36
N GLY A 730 -33.14 17.19 6.34
CA GLY A 730 -34.60 17.30 6.46
C GLY A 730 -35.26 17.70 5.14
N ILE A 731 -36.51 17.28 4.96
CA ILE A 731 -37.38 17.75 3.88
C ILE A 731 -38.09 19.01 4.39
N VAL A 732 -37.86 20.14 3.75
CA VAL A 732 -38.64 21.36 4.00
C VAL A 732 -39.82 21.37 3.04
N TRP A 733 -41.03 21.26 3.58
CA TRP A 733 -42.25 21.37 2.80
C TRP A 733 -42.56 22.85 2.55
N ILE A 734 -42.19 23.33 1.37
CA ILE A 734 -42.56 24.66 0.91
C ILE A 734 -43.98 24.57 0.35
N LYS A 735 -44.92 25.34 0.91
CA LYS A 735 -46.30 25.40 0.40
C LYS A 735 -46.32 26.14 -0.94
N GLU A 736 -46.39 25.38 -2.02
CA GLU A 736 -46.64 25.92 -3.36
C GLU A 736 -48.10 25.64 -3.76
N LYS A 737 -48.80 26.65 -4.27
CA LYS A 737 -50.15 26.47 -4.83
C LYS A 737 -50.01 26.20 -6.32
N LYS A 738 -50.36 24.99 -6.75
CA LYS A 738 -50.35 24.57 -8.15
C LYS A 738 -51.68 23.93 -8.51
N GLU A 739 -52.23 24.27 -9.67
CA GLU A 739 -53.39 23.55 -10.22
C GLU A 739 -52.93 22.24 -10.83
N VAL A 740 -53.55 21.13 -10.39
CA VAL A 740 -53.25 19.77 -10.84
C VAL A 740 -54.53 19.00 -11.06
N LYS A 741 -54.49 17.97 -11.90
CA LYS A 741 -55.64 17.08 -12.10
C LYS A 741 -55.92 16.30 -10.82
N VAL A 742 -57.20 16.04 -10.52
CA VAL A 742 -57.65 15.38 -9.27
C VAL A 742 -56.88 14.08 -8.97
N LYS A 743 -56.64 13.25 -9.99
CA LYS A 743 -55.86 12.00 -9.84
C LYS A 743 -54.42 12.25 -9.35
N GLU A 744 -53.80 13.30 -9.86
CA GLU A 744 -52.45 13.71 -9.51
C GLU A 744 -52.40 14.29 -8.09
N ALA A 745 -53.45 15.01 -7.68
CA ALA A 745 -53.61 15.49 -6.31
C ALA A 745 -53.68 14.34 -5.30
N PHE A 746 -54.42 13.27 -5.61
CA PHE A 746 -54.47 12.07 -4.76
C PHE A 746 -53.11 11.36 -4.69
N GLN A 747 -52.40 11.25 -5.82
CA GLN A 747 -51.06 10.65 -5.87
C GLN A 747 -50.08 11.39 -4.95
N ILE A 748 -50.04 12.72 -5.06
CA ILE A 748 -49.19 13.59 -4.21
C ILE A 748 -49.55 13.44 -2.73
N GLN A 749 -50.84 13.33 -2.42
CA GLN A 749 -51.31 13.16 -1.05
C GLN A 749 -50.96 11.78 -0.47
N ILE A 750 -50.99 10.71 -1.27
CA ILE A 750 -50.56 9.37 -0.87
C ILE A 750 -49.05 9.34 -0.62
N GLU A 751 -48.25 9.92 -1.51
CA GLU A 751 -46.79 10.04 -1.34
C GLU A 751 -46.44 10.82 -0.07
N ARG A 752 -47.18 11.89 0.22
CA ARG A 752 -47.03 12.64 1.48
C ARG A 752 -47.30 11.77 2.71
N MET A 753 -48.39 11.00 2.72
CA MET A 753 -48.73 10.11 3.84
C MET A 753 -47.68 9.01 4.03
N GLN A 754 -47.12 8.47 2.95
CA GLN A 754 -46.05 7.46 3.02
C GLN A 754 -44.76 8.01 3.65
N VAL A 755 -44.41 9.25 3.31
CA VAL A 755 -43.21 9.92 3.85
C VAL A 755 -43.41 10.37 5.31
N GLU A 756 -44.62 10.77 5.71
CA GLU A 756 -44.96 11.11 7.11
C GLU A 756 -44.86 9.90 8.06
N HIS A 757 -45.03 8.66 7.56
CA HIS A 757 -44.96 7.43 8.35
C HIS A 757 -43.61 6.68 8.33
N ASP A 758 -42.59 7.23 7.65
CA ASP A 758 -41.25 6.63 7.53
C ASP A 758 -40.42 6.84 8.81
N LYS A 759 -40.44 5.85 9.71
CA LYS A 759 -39.78 5.87 11.04
C LYS A 759 -38.26 6.09 10.98
N GLU A 760 -37.61 5.74 9.87
CA GLU A 760 -36.16 5.86 9.72
C GLU A 760 -35.74 7.32 9.48
N LYS A 761 -36.59 8.11 8.79
CA LYS A 761 -36.39 9.55 8.58
C LYS A 761 -36.78 10.39 9.79
N GLU A 762 -37.77 9.95 10.56
CA GLU A 762 -38.19 10.64 11.81
C GLU A 762 -37.06 10.70 12.85
N LYS A 763 -36.23 9.64 12.92
CA LYS A 763 -35.11 9.51 13.85
C LYS A 763 -33.97 10.50 13.60
N ASN A 764 -33.85 11.03 12.38
CA ASN A 764 -32.78 11.94 11.95
C ASN A 764 -33.18 13.43 11.95
N CYS A 765 -34.46 13.76 12.16
CA CYS A 765 -34.95 15.14 12.20
C CYS A 765 -34.79 15.75 13.61
N ARG A 766 -33.69 16.48 13.85
CA ARG A 766 -33.43 17.17 15.13
C ARG A 766 -34.14 18.54 15.31
N LEU A 767 -34.94 18.99 14.36
CA LEU A 767 -35.60 20.31 14.44
C LEU A 767 -37.09 20.21 14.07
N ARG A 768 -37.97 20.16 15.08
CA ARG A 768 -39.37 20.56 14.93
C ARG A 768 -39.42 22.09 14.97
N VAL A 769 -39.25 22.75 13.83
CA VAL A 769 -39.55 24.19 13.71
C VAL A 769 -41.07 24.33 13.61
N ARG A 770 -41.71 24.92 14.63
CA ARG A 770 -43.11 25.36 14.51
C ARG A 770 -43.19 26.44 13.42
N PRO A 771 -44.19 26.40 12.53
CA PRO A 771 -44.32 27.41 11.48
C PRO A 771 -44.54 28.78 12.11
N ILE A 772 -43.61 29.70 11.89
CA ILE A 772 -43.76 31.10 12.25
C ILE A 772 -44.75 31.71 11.25
N CYS A 773 -45.87 32.24 11.75
CA CYS A 773 -46.80 33.05 10.98
C CYS A 773 -46.08 34.26 10.36
N PRO A 774 -46.33 34.59 9.08
CA PRO A 774 -45.77 35.77 8.45
C PRO A 774 -46.54 37.02 8.89
N SER A 775 -46.29 37.51 10.10
CA SER A 775 -46.84 38.78 10.57
C SER A 775 -45.87 39.50 11.51
N ALA A 776 -44.71 39.90 10.99
CA ALA A 776 -43.87 40.92 11.63
C ALA A 776 -42.82 41.50 10.66
N TYR A 777 -43.25 42.05 9.53
CA TYR A 777 -42.48 43.13 8.91
C TYR A 777 -42.69 44.39 9.78
N LYS A 778 -41.84 44.58 10.80
CA LYS A 778 -41.65 45.89 11.41
C LYS A 778 -40.17 46.23 11.44
N ARG A 779 -39.89 47.33 10.74
CA ARG A 779 -38.65 48.08 10.64
C ARG A 779 -37.92 48.16 11.99
N HIS A 780 -36.62 47.93 11.99
CA HIS A 780 -35.74 48.44 13.03
C HIS A 780 -34.96 49.64 12.48
N ASN A 781 -35.37 50.80 13.00
CA ASN A 781 -34.56 52.00 13.13
C ASN A 781 -33.54 51.72 14.26
N PRO A 782 -32.27 52.16 14.15
CA PRO A 782 -31.28 51.91 15.17
C PRO A 782 -31.33 53.06 16.18
N GLU A 783 -31.62 52.78 17.45
CA GLU A 783 -31.11 53.63 18.55
C GLU A 783 -31.30 53.00 19.93
N ASN A 784 -30.23 53.11 20.71
CA ASN A 784 -30.19 53.30 22.15
C ASN A 784 -30.55 52.16 23.13
N HIS A 785 -29.46 51.78 23.80
CA HIS A 785 -29.30 51.79 25.26
C HIS A 785 -29.71 50.58 26.10
N ARG A 786 -28.67 50.13 26.81
CA ARG A 786 -28.62 49.81 28.24
C ARG A 786 -29.31 48.53 28.71
N SER A 787 -28.43 47.67 29.24
CA SER A 787 -28.40 47.24 30.65
C SER A 787 -28.51 45.73 30.86
N ASN A 788 -27.39 45.18 31.35
CA ASN A 788 -27.22 44.30 32.50
C ASN A 788 -28.33 43.31 32.90
N ARG A 789 -27.82 42.10 33.22
CA ARG A 789 -28.20 41.11 34.27
C ARG A 789 -28.59 39.77 33.63
N HIS A 790 -27.69 38.79 33.68
CA HIS A 790 -27.40 37.86 34.78
C HIS A 790 -28.23 36.57 34.68
N THR A 791 -27.52 35.46 34.93
CA THR A 791 -28.00 34.11 35.31
C THR A 791 -28.85 33.40 34.26
N SER A 792 -28.51 32.21 33.75
CA SER A 792 -27.89 31.03 34.36
C SER A 792 -27.28 30.12 33.29
#